data_AF-A0A926VK20-F1
#
_entry.id   AF-A0A926VK20-F1
#
_cell.length_a   1.000
_cell.length_b   1.000
_cell.length_c   1.000
_cell.angle_alpha   90.00
_cell.angle_beta   90.00
_cell.angle_gamma   90.00
#
_symmetry.space_group_name_H-M   'P 1'
#
loop_
_entity.id
_entity.type
_entity.pdbx_description
1 polymer ?
#
loop_
_entity_poly.entity_id
_entity_poly.type
_entity_poly.pdbx_seq_one_letter_code
_entity_poly.pdbx_strand_id
1 'polypeptide(L)'
;MKRILTTLTLSLIFLESAFPLALAAPPRQPDKTEECELLVVGGGLSGSAAAYEGLLAGKTVCLTEITDWVGGQISAQGTSALDERPTQRKLLYYPRGYLELRTRIEKHYKRLNPGKCWVSESCFLPRDGHKLLFGILKDAEDRGNGKLKWFPSTVIKELEISGDGKQIQSAVAIQHRPAKNAPPLNTLPLSQTIEDSYRYENSAQFDKSIIRFVPKKSRKSAQKPKPADWFVIEATETGELIGLADIPYRLGIDPRSVLEPSSASESGDAYCTQGFTYTFAMQATKEPQNHTLPSFYSQYAPYYSYELQRLASFPLVFTYRRIKSVKPDRKLGTNPREYPIDPGDISMQNWTWGNDYRPGTSQDNFIYTREQLQATGQLQPGGWMGGLRTETLRKGEENAIGYFYWLVTGTTDSQLGDGVKKPYPNHRYLSGLDAPMGTAHGLSKYPYIREGRRIIGRPSFGQPEGFTVWEIDISRNNFRDDYYRNNLSEEEYRRLWAILSGINAPSVLAQIVSPADVKPRSRAFIFPDSVGIGHYAIDFHPCMAQSPPEAPGNKEREGTRKGQGQAYPFQVPLRAMIPQKIDNMLVAGKSIATSHTAAAAYRVHSFEWSAGAAAGTTAAFALENGILPYELVDRLPQQEPQLEALQRRLDRNGNPTAFPNTSIFNTRQDWQ
;
A
#
# COMPACT_ATOMS: atom_id res chain seq x y z
N MET A 1 18.47 68.71 36.27
CA MET A 1 19.13 67.73 35.39
C MET A 1 18.06 66.89 34.71
N LYS A 2 17.68 67.22 33.47
CA LYS A 2 16.64 66.53 32.69
C LYS A 2 17.26 65.38 31.92
N ARG A 3 16.74 64.17 32.10
CA ARG A 3 17.11 62.96 31.32
C ARG A 3 16.44 63.04 29.94
N ILE A 4 17.24 62.86 28.89
CA ILE A 4 16.81 62.79 27.50
C ILE A 4 16.55 61.31 27.17
N LEU A 5 15.33 61.01 26.70
CA LEU A 5 14.95 59.73 26.09
C LEU A 5 15.41 59.74 24.63
N THR A 6 16.26 58.79 24.24
CA THR A 6 16.56 58.46 22.85
C THR A 6 15.65 57.31 22.40
N THR A 7 14.76 57.58 21.46
CA THR A 7 13.96 56.58 20.73
C THR A 7 14.78 56.05 19.56
N LEU A 8 15.10 54.76 19.56
CA LEU A 8 15.67 54.05 18.41
C LEU A 8 14.51 53.51 17.56
N THR A 9 14.39 53.96 16.32
CA THR A 9 13.53 53.37 15.29
C THR A 9 14.24 52.16 14.67
N LEU A 10 13.68 50.97 14.85
CA LEU A 10 14.14 49.74 14.20
C LEU A 10 13.37 49.53 12.90
N SER A 11 14.02 49.72 11.75
CA SER A 11 13.46 49.40 10.44
C SER A 11 13.56 47.89 10.19
N LEU A 12 12.41 47.21 10.09
CA LEU A 12 12.32 45.81 9.66
C LEU A 12 12.50 45.74 8.14
N ILE A 13 13.62 45.16 7.70
CA ILE A 13 13.83 44.75 6.31
C ILE A 13 13.25 43.34 6.18
N PHE A 14 12.10 43.21 5.52
CA PHE A 14 11.57 41.93 5.09
C PHE A 14 12.40 41.45 3.88
N LEU A 15 13.21 40.41 4.06
CA LEU A 15 13.68 39.61 2.93
C LEU A 15 12.51 38.75 2.45
N GLU A 16 11.82 39.19 1.39
CA GLU A 16 10.96 38.31 0.60
C GLU A 16 11.84 37.25 -0.06
N SER A 17 11.65 36.01 0.36
CA SER A 17 12.18 34.85 -0.34
C SER A 17 11.40 34.70 -1.64
N ALA A 18 12.02 35.09 -2.75
CA ALA A 18 11.49 34.85 -4.09
C ALA A 18 11.51 33.35 -4.38
N PHE A 19 10.42 32.65 -4.05
CA PHE A 19 10.15 31.35 -4.64
C PHE A 19 9.86 31.56 -6.13
N PRO A 20 10.55 30.89 -7.06
CA PRO A 20 10.13 30.92 -8.45
C PRO A 20 8.74 30.29 -8.52
N LEU A 21 7.74 31.10 -8.84
CA LEU A 21 6.46 30.62 -9.33
C LEU A 21 6.74 29.78 -10.56
N ALA A 22 6.76 28.46 -10.40
CA ALA A 22 6.72 27.54 -11.52
C ALA A 22 5.37 27.77 -12.21
N LEU A 23 5.38 28.61 -13.25
CA LEU A 23 4.26 28.70 -14.18
C LEU A 23 4.07 27.30 -14.75
N ALA A 24 2.96 26.65 -14.38
CA ALA A 24 2.57 25.38 -14.97
C ALA A 24 2.57 25.57 -16.49
N ALA A 25 3.38 24.78 -17.19
CA ALA A 25 3.38 24.80 -18.65
C ALA A 25 1.95 24.50 -19.14
N PRO A 26 1.48 25.20 -20.19
CA PRO A 26 0.13 24.99 -20.69
C PRO A 26 -0.05 23.53 -21.12
N PRO A 27 -1.27 22.97 -20.96
CA PRO A 27 -1.55 21.58 -21.33
C PRO A 27 -1.15 21.33 -22.78
N ARG A 28 -0.21 20.40 -22.99
CA ARG A 28 0.24 19.98 -24.32
C ARG A 28 -0.86 19.13 -24.97
N GLN A 29 -1.07 19.31 -26.28
CA GLN A 29 -1.97 18.41 -27.01
C GLN A 29 -1.48 16.95 -26.89
N PRO A 30 -2.37 15.99 -26.58
CA PRO A 30 -2.00 14.59 -26.49
C PRO A 30 -1.37 14.10 -27.80
N ASP A 31 -0.25 13.38 -27.72
CA ASP A 31 0.38 12.75 -28.88
C ASP A 31 -0.43 11.55 -29.37
N LYS A 32 -1.21 10.91 -28.49
CA LYS A 32 -2.15 9.84 -28.83
C LYS A 32 -3.38 9.80 -27.92
N THR A 33 -4.44 9.19 -28.43
CA THR A 33 -5.67 8.90 -27.69
C THR A 33 -5.88 7.40 -27.60
N GLU A 34 -6.18 6.90 -26.40
CA GLU A 34 -6.34 5.48 -26.11
C GLU A 34 -7.72 5.18 -25.52
N GLU A 35 -8.51 4.40 -26.27
CA GLU A 35 -9.84 3.96 -25.86
C GLU A 35 -9.80 2.70 -24.99
N CYS A 36 -10.55 2.67 -23.89
CA CYS A 36 -10.76 1.50 -23.05
C CYS A 36 -12.12 1.52 -22.33
N GLU A 37 -12.53 0.36 -21.83
CA GLU A 37 -13.71 0.22 -20.97
C GLU A 37 -13.33 0.36 -19.49
N LEU A 38 -12.11 -0.07 -19.14
CA LEU A 38 -11.54 0.04 -17.80
C LEU A 38 -10.16 0.71 -17.90
N LEU A 39 -9.98 1.82 -17.19
CA LEU A 39 -8.66 2.40 -16.94
C LEU A 39 -8.21 2.02 -15.53
N VAL A 40 -7.23 1.15 -15.44
CA VAL A 40 -6.62 0.73 -14.17
C VAL A 40 -5.32 1.50 -13.99
N VAL A 41 -5.25 2.28 -12.92
CA VAL A 41 -4.10 3.14 -12.61
C VAL A 41 -3.34 2.55 -11.43
N GLY A 42 -2.12 2.09 -11.68
CA GLY A 42 -1.31 1.31 -10.74
C GLY A 42 -1.27 -0.16 -11.13
N GLY A 43 -0.08 -0.68 -11.43
CA GLY A 43 0.19 -2.06 -11.82
C GLY A 43 0.56 -2.97 -10.65
N GLY A 44 0.28 -2.54 -9.40
CA GLY A 44 0.43 -3.34 -8.19
C GLY A 44 -0.38 -4.64 -8.20
N LEU A 45 -0.42 -5.36 -7.08
CA LEU A 45 -1.21 -6.60 -7.00
C LEU A 45 -2.71 -6.35 -7.19
N SER A 46 -3.25 -5.29 -6.57
CA SER A 46 -4.65 -4.91 -6.73
C SER A 46 -4.98 -4.51 -8.17
N GLY A 47 -4.16 -3.67 -8.80
CA GLY A 47 -4.40 -3.26 -10.18
C GLY A 47 -4.25 -4.41 -11.18
N SER A 48 -3.26 -5.29 -10.97
CA SER A 48 -3.11 -6.51 -11.77
C SER A 48 -4.31 -7.44 -11.60
N ALA A 49 -4.84 -7.61 -10.38
CA ALA A 49 -6.04 -8.42 -10.15
C ALA A 49 -7.31 -7.79 -10.77
N ALA A 50 -7.43 -6.46 -10.75
CA ALA A 50 -8.52 -5.75 -11.42
C ALA A 50 -8.45 -5.92 -12.94
N ALA A 51 -7.25 -5.79 -13.52
CA ALA A 51 -7.03 -6.03 -14.95
C ALA A 51 -7.33 -7.49 -15.30
N TYR A 52 -6.87 -8.45 -14.50
CA TYR A 52 -7.15 -9.88 -14.67
C TYR A 52 -8.66 -10.17 -14.75
N GLU A 53 -9.45 -9.68 -13.80
CA GLU A 53 -10.90 -9.89 -13.80
C GLU A 53 -11.62 -9.13 -14.93
N GLY A 54 -11.15 -7.92 -15.27
CA GLY A 54 -11.66 -7.15 -16.40
C GLY A 54 -11.43 -7.86 -17.74
N LEU A 55 -10.23 -8.42 -17.94
CA LEU A 55 -9.89 -9.20 -19.15
C LEU A 55 -10.73 -10.47 -19.25
N LEU A 56 -10.88 -11.21 -18.15
CA LEU A 56 -11.75 -12.40 -18.11
C LEU A 56 -13.22 -12.08 -18.35
N ALA A 57 -13.66 -10.85 -18.10
CA ALA A 57 -14.99 -10.35 -18.45
C ALA A 57 -15.08 -9.79 -19.88
N GLY A 58 -14.05 -9.99 -20.72
CA GLY A 58 -14.03 -9.57 -22.12
C GLY A 58 -13.84 -8.07 -22.34
N LYS A 59 -13.36 -7.33 -21.32
CA LYS A 59 -13.19 -5.87 -21.39
C LYS A 59 -11.88 -5.48 -22.05
N THR A 60 -11.88 -4.31 -22.68
CA THR A 60 -10.63 -3.61 -23.04
C THR A 60 -10.10 -2.85 -21.83
N VAL A 61 -8.94 -3.24 -21.33
CA VAL A 61 -8.30 -2.70 -20.13
C VAL A 61 -7.05 -1.91 -20.51
N CYS A 62 -7.01 -0.62 -20.18
CA CYS A 62 -5.77 0.15 -20.13
C CYS A 62 -5.19 0.03 -18.72
N LEU A 63 -3.98 -0.51 -18.59
CA LEU A 63 -3.28 -0.65 -17.32
C LEU A 63 -2.02 0.23 -17.34
N THR A 64 -1.95 1.21 -16.44
CA THR A 64 -0.77 2.06 -16.26
C THR A 64 0.01 1.68 -15.02
N GLU A 65 1.32 1.89 -15.04
CA GLU A 65 2.22 1.65 -13.91
C GLU A 65 3.41 2.60 -14.01
N ILE A 66 3.81 3.20 -12.89
CA ILE A 66 4.95 4.14 -12.85
C ILE A 66 6.27 3.43 -13.14
N THR A 67 6.38 2.15 -12.83
CA THR A 67 7.54 1.31 -13.15
C THR A 67 7.36 0.53 -14.46
N ASP A 68 8.39 -0.20 -14.87
CA ASP A 68 8.32 -1.14 -15.99
C ASP A 68 7.71 -2.50 -15.61
N TRP A 69 7.37 -2.74 -14.34
CA TRP A 69 6.94 -4.04 -13.82
C TRP A 69 5.56 -4.02 -13.17
N VAL A 70 4.67 -4.92 -13.60
CA VAL A 70 3.48 -5.30 -12.79
C VAL A 70 3.85 -6.10 -11.54
N GLY A 71 3.00 -6.03 -10.52
CA GLY A 71 3.02 -6.87 -9.30
C GLY A 71 3.36 -6.13 -8.01
N GLY A 72 3.77 -4.86 -8.06
CA GLY A 72 3.99 -4.03 -6.87
C GLY A 72 4.87 -4.72 -5.83
N GLN A 73 4.28 -5.05 -4.67
CA GLN A 73 4.90 -5.79 -3.56
C GLN A 73 5.75 -6.98 -4.03
N ILE A 74 5.22 -7.88 -4.86
CA ILE A 74 5.93 -9.12 -5.23
C ILE A 74 7.05 -8.92 -6.25
N SER A 75 7.16 -7.73 -6.85
CA SER A 75 8.05 -7.44 -7.97
C SER A 75 8.76 -6.10 -7.82
N ALA A 76 8.20 -5.00 -8.31
CA ALA A 76 8.84 -3.68 -8.37
C ALA A 76 9.28 -3.14 -7.00
N GLN A 77 8.60 -3.55 -5.93
CA GLN A 77 8.92 -3.18 -4.54
C GLN A 77 9.78 -4.20 -3.80
N GLY A 78 9.97 -5.39 -4.38
CA GLY A 78 10.89 -6.42 -3.90
C GLY A 78 10.45 -7.16 -2.64
N THR A 79 9.23 -7.01 -2.14
CA THR A 79 8.68 -7.85 -1.06
C THR A 79 8.09 -9.16 -1.58
N SER A 80 8.91 -9.91 -2.33
CA SER A 80 8.57 -11.19 -2.98
C SER A 80 8.56 -12.40 -2.02
N ALA A 81 8.10 -12.18 -0.78
CA ALA A 81 7.71 -13.21 0.16
C ALA A 81 6.24 -12.98 0.53
N LEU A 82 5.38 -13.95 0.24
CA LEU A 82 3.94 -13.79 0.38
C LEU A 82 3.52 -13.85 1.85
N ASP A 83 2.95 -12.77 2.36
CA ASP A 83 2.47 -12.70 3.74
C ASP A 83 1.07 -13.30 3.83
N GLU A 84 1.00 -14.50 4.40
CA GLU A 84 -0.19 -15.34 4.42
C GLU A 84 -0.45 -15.84 5.84
N ARG A 85 -1.72 -16.02 6.20
CA ARG A 85 -2.05 -16.65 7.49
C ARG A 85 -2.06 -18.18 7.37
N PRO A 86 -1.62 -18.92 8.41
CA PRO A 86 -1.58 -20.38 8.36
C PRO A 86 -2.91 -21.03 7.96
N THR A 87 -4.04 -20.49 8.45
CA THR A 87 -5.38 -20.98 8.14
C THR A 87 -5.75 -20.81 6.66
N GLN A 88 -5.49 -19.64 6.08
CA GLN A 88 -5.70 -19.41 4.64
C GLN A 88 -4.84 -20.34 3.79
N ARG A 89 -3.56 -20.53 4.15
CA ARG A 89 -2.65 -21.44 3.43
C ARG A 89 -3.12 -22.88 3.46
N LYS A 90 -3.51 -23.37 4.65
CA LYS A 90 -3.97 -24.75 4.85
C LYS A 90 -5.20 -25.07 4.00
N LEU A 91 -6.13 -24.13 3.89
CA LEU A 91 -7.37 -24.31 3.13
C LEU A 91 -7.27 -23.84 1.68
N LEU A 92 -6.16 -23.21 1.30
CA LEU A 92 -5.99 -22.49 0.03
C LEU A 92 -7.16 -21.53 -0.24
N TYR A 93 -7.62 -20.83 0.81
CA TYR A 93 -8.79 -19.97 0.75
C TYR A 93 -8.41 -18.55 0.34
N TYR A 94 -8.28 -18.35 -0.98
CA TYR A 94 -7.85 -17.12 -1.64
C TYR A 94 -8.64 -16.89 -2.94
N PRO A 95 -8.65 -15.67 -3.50
CA PRO A 95 -9.17 -15.43 -4.85
C PRO A 95 -8.48 -16.29 -5.93
N ARG A 96 -9.22 -16.68 -6.97
CA ARG A 96 -8.75 -17.59 -8.03
C ARG A 96 -7.42 -17.20 -8.67
N GLY A 97 -7.24 -15.91 -8.97
CA GLY A 97 -6.03 -15.43 -9.63
C GLY A 97 -4.79 -15.45 -8.70
N TYR A 98 -5.00 -15.29 -7.39
CA TYR A 98 -3.94 -15.43 -6.40
C TYR A 98 -3.49 -16.89 -6.27
N LEU A 99 -4.43 -17.83 -6.34
CA LEU A 99 -4.12 -19.27 -6.42
C LEU A 99 -3.34 -19.60 -7.71
N GLU A 100 -3.75 -19.03 -8.84
CA GLU A 100 -3.04 -19.19 -10.11
C GLU A 100 -1.59 -18.66 -10.02
N LEU A 101 -1.38 -17.50 -9.39
CA LEU A 101 -0.04 -16.97 -9.12
C LEU A 101 0.80 -17.95 -8.29
N ARG A 102 0.25 -18.49 -7.19
CA ARG A 102 0.93 -19.50 -6.36
C ARG A 102 1.32 -20.72 -7.18
N THR A 103 0.39 -21.26 -7.97
CA THR A 103 0.65 -22.41 -8.84
C THR A 103 1.73 -22.13 -9.88
N ARG A 104 1.76 -20.93 -10.48
CA ARG A 104 2.81 -20.57 -11.44
C ARG A 104 4.19 -20.42 -10.79
N ILE A 105 4.26 -19.85 -9.58
CA ILE A 105 5.50 -19.79 -8.78
C ILE A 105 5.98 -21.22 -8.50
N GLU A 106 5.09 -22.08 -7.98
CA GLU A 106 5.43 -23.46 -7.67
C GLU A 106 5.91 -24.22 -8.90
N LYS A 107 5.22 -24.09 -10.04
CA LYS A 107 5.62 -24.71 -11.30
C LYS A 107 6.99 -24.20 -11.79
N HIS A 108 7.24 -22.89 -11.69
CA HIS A 108 8.48 -22.28 -12.16
C HIS A 108 9.70 -22.77 -11.38
N TYR A 109 9.61 -22.82 -10.04
CA TYR A 109 10.72 -23.23 -9.17
C TYR A 109 10.66 -24.71 -8.75
N LYS A 110 9.61 -25.44 -9.15
CA LYS A 110 9.23 -26.78 -8.66
C LYS A 110 8.98 -26.82 -7.14
N ARG A 111 8.66 -25.66 -6.55
CA ARG A 111 8.33 -25.41 -5.14
C ARG A 111 7.92 -23.95 -4.94
N LEU A 112 7.20 -23.63 -3.87
CA LEU A 112 6.85 -22.25 -3.54
C LEU A 112 8.01 -21.44 -2.94
N ASN A 113 8.93 -22.10 -2.23
CA ASN A 113 10.02 -21.46 -1.48
C ASN A 113 11.41 -21.95 -1.96
N PRO A 114 11.88 -21.53 -3.16
CA PRO A 114 13.23 -21.81 -3.68
C PRO A 114 14.38 -21.38 -2.76
N GLY A 115 14.15 -20.40 -1.89
CA GLY A 115 15.17 -19.90 -0.98
C GLY A 115 15.08 -20.44 0.44
N LYS A 116 14.06 -21.21 0.82
CA LYS A 116 13.82 -21.61 2.22
C LYS A 116 13.93 -20.40 3.17
N CYS A 117 13.28 -19.30 2.80
CA CYS A 117 13.06 -18.20 3.72
C CYS A 117 12.20 -18.69 4.89
N TRP A 118 12.36 -18.13 6.09
CA TRP A 118 11.54 -18.55 7.24
C TRP A 118 10.29 -17.72 7.47
N VAL A 119 10.17 -16.53 6.85
CA VAL A 119 8.98 -15.67 7.02
C VAL A 119 7.74 -16.19 6.29
N SER A 120 7.92 -16.92 5.20
CA SER A 120 6.84 -17.30 4.30
C SER A 120 7.04 -18.70 3.72
N GLU A 121 5.93 -19.33 3.35
CA GLU A 121 5.91 -20.58 2.56
C GLU A 121 6.15 -20.32 1.06
N SER A 122 6.17 -19.06 0.62
CA SER A 122 6.40 -18.68 -0.76
C SER A 122 7.33 -17.47 -0.85
N CYS A 123 8.56 -17.69 -1.32
CA CYS A 123 9.59 -16.67 -1.47
C CYS A 123 10.35 -16.87 -2.78
N PHE A 124 10.45 -15.85 -3.61
CA PHE A 124 10.98 -15.99 -4.97
C PHE A 124 11.69 -14.72 -5.45
N LEU A 125 12.30 -14.76 -6.64
CA LEU A 125 12.96 -13.58 -7.22
C LEU A 125 11.91 -12.57 -7.71
N PRO A 126 12.02 -11.26 -7.37
CA PRO A 126 11.02 -10.25 -7.77
C PRO A 126 10.80 -10.14 -9.28
N ARG A 127 11.88 -10.23 -10.08
CA ARG A 127 11.80 -10.26 -11.55
C ARG A 127 10.91 -11.39 -12.08
N ASP A 128 10.96 -12.55 -11.44
CA ASP A 128 10.12 -13.68 -11.83
C ASP A 128 8.67 -13.46 -11.40
N GLY A 129 8.44 -12.81 -10.26
CA GLY A 129 7.12 -12.33 -9.85
C GLY A 129 6.45 -11.47 -10.93
N HIS A 130 7.18 -10.49 -11.49
CA HIS A 130 6.70 -9.69 -12.62
C HIS A 130 6.36 -10.55 -13.84
N LYS A 131 7.29 -11.41 -14.29
CA LYS A 131 7.11 -12.24 -15.50
C LYS A 131 5.91 -13.18 -15.38
N LEU A 132 5.79 -13.87 -14.25
CA LEU A 132 4.70 -14.83 -14.02
C LEU A 132 3.35 -14.13 -13.97
N LEU A 133 3.27 -12.98 -13.30
CA LEU A 133 2.05 -12.19 -13.22
C LEU A 133 1.67 -11.58 -14.58
N PHE A 134 2.63 -11.04 -15.33
CA PHE A 134 2.35 -10.54 -16.67
C PHE A 134 1.85 -11.66 -17.60
N GLY A 135 2.41 -12.88 -17.46
CA GLY A 135 1.90 -14.07 -18.14
C GLY A 135 0.46 -14.44 -17.73
N ILE A 136 0.07 -14.27 -16.47
CA ILE A 136 -1.32 -14.44 -16.02
C ILE A 136 -2.25 -13.46 -16.74
N LEU A 137 -1.84 -12.20 -16.87
CA LEU A 137 -2.63 -11.18 -17.58
C LEU A 137 -2.79 -11.51 -19.07
N LYS A 138 -1.74 -12.02 -19.72
CA LYS A 138 -1.81 -12.47 -21.12
C LYS A 138 -2.72 -13.68 -21.30
N ASP A 139 -2.63 -14.67 -20.43
CA ASP A 139 -3.52 -15.82 -20.51
C ASP A 139 -4.98 -15.43 -20.19
N ALA A 140 -5.21 -14.42 -19.34
CA ALA A 140 -6.53 -13.87 -19.08
C ALA A 140 -7.11 -13.09 -20.26
N GLU A 141 -6.27 -12.33 -20.98
CA GLU A 141 -6.62 -11.67 -22.24
C GLU A 141 -7.17 -12.70 -23.24
N ASP A 142 -6.45 -13.81 -23.43
CA ASP A 142 -6.86 -14.89 -24.34
C ASP A 142 -8.13 -15.62 -23.86
N ARG A 143 -8.16 -16.05 -22.59
CA ARG A 143 -9.29 -16.82 -22.01
C ARG A 143 -10.59 -16.03 -21.96
N GLY A 144 -10.50 -14.74 -21.68
CA GLY A 144 -11.64 -13.85 -21.54
C GLY A 144 -12.11 -13.21 -22.83
N ASN A 145 -11.35 -13.35 -23.93
CA ASN A 145 -11.51 -12.55 -25.14
C ASN A 145 -11.51 -11.04 -24.83
N GLY A 146 -10.71 -10.66 -23.83
CA GLY A 146 -10.47 -9.27 -23.43
C GLY A 146 -9.36 -8.65 -24.29
N LYS A 147 -8.98 -7.41 -23.97
CA LYS A 147 -7.81 -6.77 -24.59
C LYS A 147 -7.02 -5.99 -23.57
N LEU A 148 -5.76 -6.37 -23.37
CA LEU A 148 -4.83 -5.68 -22.49
C LEU A 148 -4.02 -4.65 -23.27
N LYS A 149 -4.17 -3.38 -22.89
CA LYS A 149 -3.28 -2.29 -23.30
C LYS A 149 -2.39 -1.92 -22.11
N TRP A 150 -1.12 -2.32 -22.18
CA TRP A 150 -0.15 -2.13 -21.10
C TRP A 150 0.69 -0.87 -21.33
N PHE A 151 0.72 0.01 -20.32
CA PHE A 151 1.45 1.28 -20.34
C PHE A 151 2.45 1.33 -19.16
N PRO A 152 3.63 0.70 -19.30
CA PRO A 152 4.69 0.81 -18.30
C PRO A 152 5.26 2.23 -18.28
N SER A 153 5.93 2.60 -17.19
CA SER A 153 6.59 3.90 -17.04
C SER A 153 5.65 5.07 -17.36
N THR A 154 4.43 5.00 -16.84
CA THR A 154 3.34 5.91 -17.16
C THR A 154 2.65 6.40 -15.90
N VAL A 155 2.61 7.72 -15.71
CA VAL A 155 1.93 8.39 -14.59
C VAL A 155 0.70 9.14 -15.08
N ILE A 156 -0.33 9.30 -14.23
CA ILE A 156 -1.48 10.14 -14.56
C ILE A 156 -1.17 11.56 -14.13
N LYS A 157 -1.39 12.51 -15.04
CA LYS A 157 -1.03 13.91 -14.85
C LYS A 157 -2.25 14.80 -14.60
N GLU A 158 -3.33 14.57 -15.34
CA GLU A 158 -4.56 15.35 -15.24
C GLU A 158 -5.79 14.47 -15.44
N LEU A 159 -6.91 14.90 -14.85
CA LEU A 159 -8.23 14.32 -15.04
C LEU A 159 -9.18 15.39 -15.58
N GLU A 160 -9.95 15.03 -16.60
CA GLU A 160 -11.09 15.82 -17.05
C GLU A 160 -12.32 15.27 -16.34
N ILE A 161 -12.89 16.07 -15.43
CA ILE A 161 -14.08 15.70 -14.65
C ILE A 161 -15.29 16.44 -15.25
N SER A 162 -16.43 15.76 -15.32
CA SER A 162 -17.70 16.32 -15.79
C SER A 162 -18.09 17.59 -15.04
N GLY A 163 -18.91 18.45 -15.67
CA GLY A 163 -19.31 19.74 -15.09
C GLY A 163 -20.07 19.65 -13.77
N ASP A 164 -20.70 18.51 -13.46
CA ASP A 164 -21.34 18.23 -12.17
C ASP A 164 -20.35 17.67 -11.11
N GLY A 165 -19.09 17.46 -11.48
CA GLY A 165 -18.03 16.95 -10.61
C GLY A 165 -18.14 15.45 -10.31
N LYS A 166 -18.97 14.69 -11.02
CA LYS A 166 -19.31 13.30 -10.66
C LYS A 166 -18.57 12.23 -11.44
N GLN A 167 -18.04 12.52 -12.63
CA GLN A 167 -17.45 11.50 -13.47
C GLN A 167 -16.15 11.94 -14.11
N ILE A 168 -15.18 11.04 -14.15
CA ILE A 168 -13.96 11.20 -14.96
C ILE A 168 -14.34 10.91 -16.41
N GLN A 169 -14.22 11.92 -17.28
CA GLN A 169 -14.51 11.85 -18.71
C GLN A 169 -13.27 11.49 -19.54
N SER A 170 -12.09 11.94 -19.11
CA SER A 170 -10.81 11.55 -19.70
C SER A 170 -9.69 11.66 -18.68
N ALA A 171 -8.56 10.99 -18.95
CA ALA A 171 -7.35 11.09 -18.13
C ALA A 171 -6.14 11.35 -19.04
N VAL A 172 -5.33 12.35 -18.71
CA VAL A 172 -4.06 12.63 -19.40
C VAL A 172 -2.94 11.98 -18.61
N ALA A 173 -2.09 11.24 -19.31
CA ALA A 173 -0.97 10.52 -18.76
C ALA A 173 0.33 10.87 -19.49
N ILE A 174 1.44 10.72 -18.79
CA ILE A 174 2.79 10.91 -19.31
C ILE A 174 3.47 9.56 -19.29
N GLN A 175 3.71 8.99 -20.46
CA GLN A 175 4.55 7.81 -20.63
C GLN A 175 5.96 8.27 -20.97
N HIS A 176 6.96 7.76 -20.26
CA HIS A 176 8.35 8.11 -20.49
C HIS A 176 9.20 6.90 -20.89
N ARG A 177 10.25 7.17 -21.65
CA ARG A 177 11.30 6.22 -22.05
C ARG A 177 12.64 6.93 -22.04
N PRO A 178 13.78 6.22 -22.05
CA PRO A 178 15.09 6.86 -22.11
C PRO A 178 15.19 7.79 -23.32
N ALA A 179 15.69 9.01 -23.09
CA ALA A 179 16.02 9.93 -24.17
C ALA A 179 17.17 9.38 -25.02
N LYS A 180 17.35 9.94 -26.22
CA LYS A 180 18.48 9.58 -27.08
C LYS A 180 19.81 9.84 -26.34
N ASN A 181 20.64 8.80 -26.21
CA ASN A 181 21.92 8.80 -25.48
C ASN A 181 21.82 8.87 -23.95
N ALA A 182 20.61 8.85 -23.37
CA ALA A 182 20.44 8.70 -21.93
C ALA A 182 20.68 7.23 -21.50
N PRO A 183 21.06 6.98 -20.24
CA PRO A 183 21.09 5.63 -19.70
C PRO A 183 19.71 4.95 -19.76
N PRO A 184 19.64 3.61 -19.74
CA PRO A 184 18.38 2.89 -19.65
C PRO A 184 17.53 3.30 -18.43
N LEU A 185 16.21 3.04 -18.49
CA LEU A 185 15.36 3.17 -17.30
C LEU A 185 15.92 2.33 -16.16
N ASN A 186 15.69 2.78 -14.93
CA ASN A 186 16.19 2.14 -13.70
C ASN A 186 17.72 2.24 -13.52
N THR A 187 18.41 3.09 -14.26
CA THR A 187 19.81 3.44 -13.95
C THR A 187 19.90 4.35 -12.74
N LEU A 188 19.07 5.40 -12.70
CA LEU A 188 18.98 6.34 -11.59
C LEU A 188 17.93 5.89 -10.57
N PRO A 189 18.11 6.20 -9.28
CA PRO A 189 17.10 5.92 -8.27
C PRO A 189 15.87 6.82 -8.44
N LEU A 190 14.73 6.40 -7.89
CA LEU A 190 13.43 7.05 -8.10
C LEU A 190 13.43 8.50 -7.62
N SER A 191 14.12 8.82 -6.52
CA SER A 191 14.23 10.21 -6.02
C SER A 191 14.83 11.18 -7.05
N GLN A 192 15.60 10.69 -8.03
CA GLN A 192 16.20 11.53 -9.07
C GLN A 192 15.34 11.63 -10.33
N THR A 193 14.35 10.76 -10.49
CA THR A 193 13.56 10.67 -11.73
C THR A 193 12.09 11.01 -11.53
N ILE A 194 11.55 10.87 -10.31
CA ILE A 194 10.11 10.93 -10.06
C ILE A 194 9.49 12.24 -10.54
N GLU A 195 10.07 13.38 -10.19
CA GLU A 195 9.53 14.67 -10.63
C GLU A 195 9.58 14.83 -12.15
N ASP A 196 10.65 14.37 -12.79
CA ASP A 196 10.79 14.44 -14.23
C ASP A 196 9.71 13.61 -14.93
N SER A 197 9.33 12.45 -14.37
CA SER A 197 8.25 11.60 -14.88
C SER A 197 6.88 12.31 -14.95
N TYR A 198 6.65 13.36 -14.14
CA TYR A 198 5.41 14.16 -14.14
C TYR A 198 5.48 15.46 -14.94
N ARG A 199 6.62 15.78 -15.57
CA ARG A 199 6.77 16.98 -16.41
C ARG A 199 6.40 16.69 -17.86
N TYR A 200 5.71 17.63 -18.50
CA TYR A 200 5.25 17.49 -19.88
C TYR A 200 6.39 17.49 -20.91
N GLU A 201 7.46 18.24 -20.62
CA GLU A 201 8.57 18.47 -21.52
C GLU A 201 9.51 17.26 -21.55
N ASN A 202 10.08 16.96 -22.72
CA ASN A 202 11.23 16.05 -22.77
C ASN A 202 12.37 16.61 -21.91
N SER A 203 13.19 15.72 -21.36
CA SER A 203 14.35 16.08 -20.55
C SER A 203 15.62 15.44 -21.10
N ALA A 204 16.76 15.72 -20.47
CA ALA A 204 18.01 15.02 -20.76
C ALA A 204 17.93 13.51 -20.46
N GLN A 205 17.00 13.08 -19.59
CA GLN A 205 16.82 11.68 -19.22
C GLN A 205 15.71 11.00 -20.01
N PHE A 206 14.62 11.71 -20.29
CA PHE A 206 13.39 11.10 -20.80
C PHE A 206 12.83 11.77 -22.05
N ASP A 207 12.56 10.95 -23.06
CA ASP A 207 11.57 11.23 -24.10
C ASP A 207 10.18 10.90 -23.54
N LYS A 208 9.22 11.82 -23.72
CA LYS A 208 7.88 11.70 -23.15
C LYS A 208 6.81 11.73 -24.23
N SER A 209 5.80 10.89 -24.04
CA SER A 209 4.60 10.83 -24.86
C SER A 209 3.37 11.10 -23.99
N ILE A 210 2.56 12.06 -24.43
CA ILE A 210 1.33 12.46 -23.76
C ILE A 210 0.18 11.61 -24.31
N ILE A 211 -0.49 10.90 -23.43
CA ILE A 211 -1.57 9.96 -23.75
C ILE A 211 -2.85 10.49 -23.15
N ARG A 212 -3.91 10.59 -23.95
CA ARG A 212 -5.27 10.83 -23.43
C ARG A 212 -6.05 9.52 -23.43
N PHE A 213 -6.41 9.02 -22.26
CA PHE A 213 -7.33 7.92 -22.10
C PHE A 213 -8.77 8.42 -22.15
N VAL A 214 -9.62 7.70 -22.89
CA VAL A 214 -11.03 8.03 -23.07
C VAL A 214 -11.89 6.76 -23.04
N PRO A 215 -13.20 6.89 -22.76
CA PRO A 215 -14.13 5.79 -22.89
C PRO A 215 -14.13 5.22 -24.31
N LYS A 216 -14.15 3.89 -24.42
CA LYS A 216 -14.30 3.21 -25.71
C LYS A 216 -15.68 3.47 -26.30
N LYS A 217 -15.72 3.96 -27.53
CA LYS A 217 -17.00 4.24 -28.21
C LYS A 217 -17.80 2.95 -28.39
N SER A 218 -19.04 2.94 -27.88
CA SER A 218 -19.96 1.82 -28.10
C SER A 218 -20.28 1.72 -29.61
N ARG A 219 -20.06 0.53 -30.19
CA ARG A 219 -20.38 0.26 -31.61
C ARG A 219 -21.88 0.12 -31.90
N LYS A 220 -22.76 0.23 -30.91
CA LYS A 220 -24.22 0.04 -31.08
C LYS A 220 -25.01 1.29 -30.66
N SER A 221 -25.59 1.96 -31.66
CA SER A 221 -26.35 3.21 -31.59
C SER A 221 -27.81 3.05 -31.09
N ALA A 222 -28.12 2.06 -30.23
CA ALA A 222 -29.51 1.75 -29.89
C ALA A 222 -29.76 1.24 -28.44
N GLN A 223 -28.82 1.42 -27.51
CA GLN A 223 -29.07 1.11 -26.10
C GLN A 223 -29.51 2.36 -25.32
N LYS A 224 -30.35 2.14 -24.29
CA LYS A 224 -30.72 3.15 -23.28
C LYS A 224 -29.46 3.90 -22.81
N PRO A 225 -29.57 5.20 -22.47
CA PRO A 225 -28.44 5.95 -21.93
C PRO A 225 -27.83 5.18 -20.76
N LYS A 226 -26.53 4.89 -20.83
CA LYS A 226 -25.80 4.30 -19.71
C LYS A 226 -25.36 5.42 -18.78
N PRO A 227 -25.33 5.20 -17.45
CA PRO A 227 -24.91 6.23 -16.52
C PRO A 227 -23.40 6.51 -16.59
N ALA A 228 -22.58 5.56 -17.08
CA ALA A 228 -21.16 5.78 -17.38
C ALA A 228 -20.72 4.91 -18.58
N ASP A 229 -19.78 5.43 -19.38
CA ASP A 229 -19.23 4.75 -20.57
C ASP A 229 -17.97 3.91 -20.29
N TRP A 230 -17.35 4.11 -19.14
CA TRP A 230 -16.15 3.41 -18.66
C TRP A 230 -16.02 3.56 -17.13
N PHE A 231 -15.12 2.81 -16.52
CA PHE A 231 -14.74 2.99 -15.11
C PHE A 231 -13.24 3.19 -14.96
N VAL A 232 -12.88 4.03 -13.99
CA VAL A 232 -11.49 4.24 -13.56
C VAL A 232 -11.25 3.50 -12.24
N ILE A 233 -10.20 2.68 -12.19
CA ILE A 233 -9.82 1.92 -11.00
C ILE A 233 -8.50 2.50 -10.48
N GLU A 234 -8.57 3.14 -9.32
CA GLU A 234 -7.41 3.59 -8.55
C GLU A 234 -6.82 2.42 -7.77
N ALA A 235 -5.63 2.00 -8.18
CA ALA A 235 -4.89 0.89 -7.61
C ALA A 235 -3.40 1.22 -7.40
N THR A 236 -3.04 2.51 -7.40
CA THR A 236 -1.71 2.96 -7.05
C THR A 236 -1.44 2.72 -5.56
N GLU A 237 -0.16 2.64 -5.22
CA GLU A 237 0.29 2.28 -3.89
C GLU A 237 0.02 3.37 -2.85
N THR A 238 -0.19 4.61 -3.30
CA THR A 238 -0.31 5.81 -2.46
C THR A 238 -1.63 6.57 -2.62
N GLY A 239 -2.55 6.07 -3.46
CA GLY A 239 -3.81 6.75 -3.76
C GLY A 239 -3.61 8.04 -4.56
N GLU A 240 -2.95 7.92 -5.71
CA GLU A 240 -2.53 9.05 -6.53
C GLU A 240 -3.72 9.83 -7.10
N LEU A 241 -4.70 9.16 -7.71
CA LEU A 241 -5.91 9.80 -8.24
C LEU A 241 -6.78 10.40 -7.13
N ILE A 242 -6.71 9.86 -5.92
CA ILE A 242 -7.42 10.42 -4.76
C ILE A 242 -6.89 11.81 -4.45
N GLY A 243 -5.57 11.99 -4.45
CA GLY A 243 -4.93 13.30 -4.29
C GLY A 243 -5.17 14.21 -5.49
N LEU A 244 -5.00 13.70 -6.70
CA LEU A 244 -5.18 14.46 -7.95
C LEU A 244 -6.61 14.99 -8.13
N ALA A 245 -7.62 14.19 -7.79
CA ALA A 245 -9.03 14.58 -7.89
C ALA A 245 -9.55 15.33 -6.64
N ASP A 246 -8.68 15.62 -5.67
CA ASP A 246 -9.04 16.22 -4.37
C ASP A 246 -10.24 15.53 -3.70
N ILE A 247 -10.26 14.20 -3.73
CA ILE A 247 -11.29 13.37 -3.08
C ILE A 247 -11.05 13.40 -1.56
N PRO A 248 -12.09 13.44 -0.70
CA PRO A 248 -11.88 13.39 0.74
C PRO A 248 -11.17 12.09 1.17
N TYR A 249 -10.09 12.22 1.93
CA TYR A 249 -9.29 11.10 2.41
C TYR A 249 -8.76 11.32 3.83
N ARG A 250 -8.32 10.21 4.44
CA ARG A 250 -7.56 10.14 5.68
C ARG A 250 -6.10 9.78 5.36
N LEU A 251 -5.20 10.24 6.20
CA LEU A 251 -3.77 9.99 6.09
C LEU A 251 -3.18 9.91 7.50
N GLY A 252 -2.21 9.01 7.72
CA GLY A 252 -1.54 8.87 9.02
C GLY A 252 -2.47 8.34 10.11
N ILE A 253 -2.22 8.73 11.36
CA ILE A 253 -2.99 8.29 12.53
C ILE A 253 -4.37 8.94 12.52
N ASP A 254 -5.42 8.14 12.69
CA ASP A 254 -6.79 8.63 12.84
C ASP A 254 -7.09 9.07 14.28
N PRO A 255 -8.03 10.01 14.51
CA PRO A 255 -8.43 10.41 15.85
C PRO A 255 -8.95 9.24 16.70
N ARG A 256 -8.59 9.21 17.99
CA ARG A 256 -9.13 8.26 18.96
C ARG A 256 -10.64 8.42 19.05
N SER A 257 -11.34 7.30 19.02
CA SER A 257 -12.80 7.26 19.12
C SER A 257 -13.27 5.90 19.61
N VAL A 258 -14.58 5.73 19.82
CA VAL A 258 -15.18 4.42 20.12
C VAL A 258 -14.93 3.37 19.02
N LEU A 259 -14.67 3.79 17.79
CA LEU A 259 -14.41 2.89 16.65
C LEU A 259 -12.91 2.61 16.48
N GLU A 260 -12.07 3.55 16.93
CA GLU A 260 -10.60 3.50 16.85
C GLU A 260 -9.98 3.69 18.25
N PRO A 261 -10.32 2.83 19.23
CA PRO A 261 -10.02 3.07 20.64
C PRO A 261 -8.52 2.96 20.96
N SER A 262 -7.73 2.28 20.14
CA SER A 262 -6.28 2.16 20.33
C SER A 262 -5.47 3.29 19.68
N SER A 263 -6.12 4.29 19.07
CA SER A 263 -5.36 5.37 18.44
C SER A 263 -4.47 6.11 19.43
N ALA A 264 -3.24 6.36 18.98
CA ALA A 264 -2.25 7.12 19.72
C ALA A 264 -2.55 8.63 19.78
N SER A 265 -3.42 9.15 18.90
CA SER A 265 -3.72 10.59 18.81
C SER A 265 -5.21 10.86 19.06
N GLU A 266 -5.51 11.85 19.90
CA GLU A 266 -6.89 12.30 20.15
C GLU A 266 -7.49 13.05 18.95
N SER A 267 -6.65 13.75 18.18
CA SER A 267 -7.06 14.58 17.03
C SER A 267 -6.60 14.04 15.68
N GLY A 268 -5.90 12.91 15.67
CA GLY A 268 -5.22 12.36 14.49
C GLY A 268 -3.84 12.99 14.25
N ASP A 269 -3.08 12.43 13.30
CA ASP A 269 -1.79 12.96 12.85
C ASP A 269 -1.51 12.52 11.41
N ALA A 270 -1.70 13.43 10.46
CA ALA A 270 -1.54 13.17 9.04
C ALA A 270 -0.08 13.01 8.58
N TYR A 271 0.90 13.33 9.43
CA TYR A 271 2.32 13.18 9.12
C TYR A 271 2.87 11.81 9.53
N CYS A 272 2.19 11.12 10.44
CA CYS A 272 2.59 9.81 10.95
C CYS A 272 1.98 8.67 10.13
N THR A 273 2.40 8.53 8.88
CA THR A 273 2.13 7.31 8.09
C THR A 273 3.05 6.17 8.53
N GLN A 274 2.66 4.92 8.28
CA GLN A 274 3.56 3.78 8.46
C GLN A 274 4.81 3.89 7.57
N GLY A 275 5.92 3.32 8.05
CA GLY A 275 7.20 3.31 7.34
C GLY A 275 7.13 2.65 5.95
N PHE A 276 7.97 3.14 5.04
CA PHE A 276 8.18 2.53 3.72
C PHE A 276 9.59 1.99 3.61
N THR A 277 9.83 1.12 2.63
CA THR A 277 11.11 0.39 2.54
C THR A 277 11.62 0.35 1.11
N TYR A 278 12.84 0.82 0.88
CA TYR A 278 13.57 0.40 -0.31
C TYR A 278 14.23 -0.95 -0.03
N THR A 279 13.77 -1.99 -0.71
CA THR A 279 14.37 -3.32 -0.58
C THR A 279 15.59 -3.43 -1.46
N PHE A 280 16.51 -4.33 -1.11
CA PHE A 280 17.68 -4.63 -1.93
C PHE A 280 18.09 -6.08 -1.73
N ALA A 281 18.77 -6.64 -2.74
CA ALA A 281 19.27 -7.99 -2.67
C ALA A 281 20.76 -7.99 -2.29
N MET A 282 21.15 -8.97 -1.47
CA MET A 282 22.54 -9.30 -1.17
C MET A 282 22.79 -10.78 -1.42
N GLN A 283 24.01 -11.11 -1.79
CA GLN A 283 24.42 -12.49 -2.06
C GLN A 283 25.56 -12.91 -1.14
N ALA A 284 25.47 -14.12 -0.60
CA ALA A 284 26.56 -14.74 0.13
C ALA A 284 27.71 -15.11 -0.83
N THR A 285 28.93 -14.86 -0.41
CA THR A 285 30.15 -15.07 -1.20
C THR A 285 31.08 -16.03 -0.46
N LYS A 286 31.96 -16.70 -1.20
CA LYS A 286 32.93 -17.62 -0.60
C LYS A 286 34.01 -16.83 0.13
N GLU A 287 34.59 -15.85 -0.55
CA GLU A 287 35.65 -15.00 -0.02
C GLU A 287 35.07 -13.69 0.54
N PRO A 288 35.68 -13.10 1.59
CA PRO A 288 35.33 -11.77 2.07
C PRO A 288 35.34 -10.72 0.96
N GLN A 289 34.42 -9.77 1.03
CA GLN A 289 34.28 -8.67 0.08
C GLN A 289 34.75 -7.36 0.73
N ASN A 290 35.35 -6.47 -0.07
CA ASN A 290 35.67 -5.12 0.36
C ASN A 290 34.45 -4.22 0.14
N HIS A 291 34.05 -3.50 1.20
CA HIS A 291 32.94 -2.57 1.16
C HIS A 291 33.43 -1.15 1.42
N THR A 292 33.14 -0.25 0.48
CA THR A 292 33.39 1.17 0.67
C THR A 292 32.33 1.76 1.58
N LEU A 293 32.76 2.53 2.59
CA LEU A 293 31.87 3.27 3.47
C LEU A 293 31.09 4.31 2.66
N PRO A 294 29.74 4.25 2.62
CA PRO A 294 28.96 5.29 1.96
C PRO A 294 29.17 6.64 2.65
N SER A 295 29.26 7.73 1.88
CA SER A 295 29.51 9.07 2.42
C SER A 295 28.44 9.55 3.40
N PHE A 296 27.20 9.06 3.24
CA PHE A 296 26.05 9.35 4.11
C PHE A 296 25.91 8.38 5.29
N TYR A 297 26.75 7.34 5.43
CA TYR A 297 26.56 6.29 6.43
C TYR A 297 26.50 6.81 7.86
N SER A 298 27.35 7.79 8.22
CA SER A 298 27.39 8.35 9.57
C SER A 298 26.09 9.04 9.98
N GLN A 299 25.29 9.51 9.01
CA GLN A 299 23.97 10.09 9.27
C GLN A 299 23.00 9.02 9.78
N TYR A 300 22.96 7.85 9.13
CA TYR A 300 22.01 6.79 9.42
C TYR A 300 22.49 5.74 10.43
N ALA A 301 23.80 5.66 10.70
CA ALA A 301 24.37 4.69 11.65
C ALA A 301 23.68 4.67 13.04
N PRO A 302 23.22 5.79 13.61
CA PRO A 302 22.47 5.80 14.88
C PRO A 302 21.06 5.20 14.81
N TYR A 303 20.58 4.81 13.62
CA TYR A 303 19.28 4.20 13.42
C TYR A 303 19.32 2.68 13.51
N TYR A 304 20.34 2.03 12.95
CA TYR A 304 20.31 0.60 12.67
C TYR A 304 20.41 -0.30 13.90
N SER A 305 19.59 -1.34 13.92
CA SER A 305 19.55 -2.33 14.98
C SER A 305 18.94 -3.66 14.53
N TYR A 306 19.32 -4.74 15.21
CA TYR A 306 18.56 -6.00 15.19
C TYR A 306 17.22 -5.92 15.95
N GLU A 307 16.89 -4.76 16.53
CA GLU A 307 15.68 -4.45 17.31
C GLU A 307 15.63 -5.11 18.69
N LEU A 308 15.74 -6.45 18.75
CA LEU A 308 15.65 -7.23 19.97
C LEU A 308 16.80 -8.22 20.08
N GLN A 309 17.24 -8.53 21.31
CA GLN A 309 18.29 -9.52 21.56
C GLN A 309 18.00 -10.89 20.93
N ARG A 310 16.72 -11.32 20.96
CA ARG A 310 16.27 -12.58 20.34
C ARG A 310 16.35 -12.57 18.80
N LEU A 311 16.40 -11.40 18.18
CA LEU A 311 16.53 -11.20 16.73
C LEU A 311 17.97 -10.89 16.31
N ALA A 312 18.87 -10.58 17.25
CA ALA A 312 20.28 -10.33 17.00
C ALA A 312 21.03 -11.59 16.54
N SER A 313 20.91 -11.89 15.26
CA SER A 313 21.53 -13.01 14.56
C SER A 313 21.54 -12.72 13.06
N PHE A 314 22.73 -12.68 12.47
CA PHE A 314 22.86 -12.49 11.04
C PHE A 314 22.21 -13.62 10.22
N PRO A 315 22.39 -14.93 10.54
CA PRO A 315 21.64 -15.98 9.86
C PRO A 315 20.12 -15.80 9.92
N LEU A 316 19.59 -15.35 11.06
CA LEU A 316 18.16 -15.06 11.19
C LEU A 316 17.73 -13.94 10.22
N VAL A 317 18.44 -12.81 10.19
CA VAL A 317 18.10 -11.69 9.28
C VAL A 317 18.29 -12.09 7.81
N PHE A 318 19.42 -12.69 7.46
CA PHE A 318 19.70 -13.11 6.09
C PHE A 318 18.68 -14.14 5.59
N THR A 319 18.27 -15.09 6.44
CA THR A 319 17.29 -16.11 6.02
C THR A 319 15.84 -15.70 6.18
N TYR A 320 15.56 -14.51 6.73
CA TYR A 320 14.19 -13.97 6.84
C TYR A 320 13.50 -13.95 5.49
N ARG A 321 14.17 -13.37 4.49
CA ARG A 321 13.73 -13.32 3.09
C ARG A 321 14.86 -13.81 2.16
N ARG A 322 15.42 -15.00 2.44
CA ARG A 322 16.28 -15.70 1.48
C ARG A 322 15.42 -16.16 0.29
N ILE A 323 15.53 -15.44 -0.83
CA ILE A 323 14.70 -15.64 -2.05
C ILE A 323 15.27 -16.71 -2.99
N LYS A 324 16.54 -17.07 -2.83
CA LYS A 324 17.19 -18.14 -3.58
C LYS A 324 18.23 -18.83 -2.73
N SER A 325 18.22 -20.16 -2.73
CA SER A 325 19.32 -20.96 -2.19
C SER A 325 19.95 -21.80 -3.27
N VAL A 326 21.27 -22.00 -3.20
CA VAL A 326 21.99 -22.94 -4.07
C VAL A 326 21.79 -24.40 -3.64
N LYS A 327 21.32 -24.64 -2.41
CA LYS A 327 21.01 -25.98 -1.87
C LYS A 327 19.56 -26.03 -1.37
N PRO A 328 18.58 -25.84 -2.26
CA PRO A 328 17.18 -25.68 -1.87
C PRO A 328 16.59 -26.97 -1.27
N ASP A 329 17.22 -28.14 -1.45
CA ASP A 329 16.79 -29.42 -0.89
C ASP A 329 17.35 -29.73 0.50
N ARG A 330 18.34 -28.96 0.99
CA ARG A 330 18.93 -29.19 2.32
C ARG A 330 17.89 -29.07 3.43
N LYS A 331 17.71 -30.11 4.25
CA LYS A 331 16.85 -30.04 5.45
C LYS A 331 17.39 -28.99 6.43
N LEU A 332 16.50 -28.15 6.95
CA LEU A 332 16.82 -27.14 7.96
C LEU A 332 16.26 -27.58 9.32
N GLY A 333 16.90 -27.15 10.40
CA GLY A 333 16.34 -27.28 11.75
C GLY A 333 15.15 -26.36 11.98
N THR A 334 14.71 -26.21 13.23
CA THR A 334 13.61 -25.30 13.60
C THR A 334 14.08 -23.90 13.99
N ASN A 335 15.38 -23.73 14.29
CA ASN A 335 15.94 -22.46 14.73
C ASN A 335 16.56 -21.67 13.55
N PRO A 336 15.93 -20.59 13.06
CA PRO A 336 16.46 -19.79 11.95
C PRO A 336 17.80 -19.12 12.26
N ARG A 337 18.18 -18.99 13.54
CA ARG A 337 19.48 -18.44 13.96
C ARG A 337 20.66 -19.35 13.58
N GLU A 338 20.39 -20.61 13.27
CA GLU A 338 21.37 -21.64 12.93
C GLU A 338 21.31 -22.04 11.45
N TYR A 339 20.46 -21.39 10.65
CA TYR A 339 20.32 -21.75 9.25
C TYR A 339 21.61 -21.48 8.49
N PRO A 340 22.16 -22.48 7.79
CA PRO A 340 23.38 -22.30 7.02
C PRO A 340 23.12 -21.38 5.82
N ILE A 341 24.10 -20.53 5.54
CA ILE A 341 24.16 -19.66 4.37
C ILE A 341 25.28 -20.19 3.47
N ASP A 342 24.93 -20.65 2.26
CA ASP A 342 25.94 -21.10 1.30
C ASP A 342 26.33 -19.97 0.34
N PRO A 343 27.61 -19.92 -0.10
CA PRO A 343 28.00 -19.03 -1.20
C PRO A 343 27.09 -19.20 -2.42
N GLY A 344 26.52 -18.10 -2.88
CA GLY A 344 25.54 -18.04 -3.96
C GLY A 344 24.09 -17.88 -3.51
N ASP A 345 23.76 -18.13 -2.24
CA ASP A 345 22.45 -17.80 -1.66
C ASP A 345 22.17 -16.30 -1.80
N ILE A 346 20.92 -15.94 -2.12
CA ILE A 346 20.49 -14.54 -2.29
C ILE A 346 19.38 -14.25 -1.28
N SER A 347 19.54 -13.13 -0.58
CA SER A 347 18.56 -12.62 0.38
C SER A 347 18.11 -11.21 0.00
N MET A 348 16.80 -10.98 0.12
CA MET A 348 16.20 -9.65 -0.02
C MET A 348 16.04 -9.03 1.37
N GLN A 349 16.47 -7.78 1.55
CA GLN A 349 16.40 -7.12 2.85
C GLN A 349 15.13 -6.27 2.99
N ASN A 350 14.44 -6.45 4.11
CA ASN A 350 13.32 -5.66 4.62
C ASN A 350 13.28 -5.87 6.13
N TRP A 351 13.73 -4.87 6.90
CA TRP A 351 13.90 -4.97 8.35
C TRP A 351 13.54 -3.66 9.05
N THR A 352 12.74 -3.75 10.13
CA THR A 352 12.10 -2.61 10.81
C THR A 352 13.08 -1.56 11.34
N TRP A 353 14.11 -1.97 12.07
CA TRP A 353 15.20 -1.08 12.51
C TRP A 353 16.39 -1.16 11.55
N GLY A 354 16.11 -1.39 10.27
CA GLY A 354 17.09 -1.52 9.21
C GLY A 354 16.78 -0.58 8.05
N ASN A 355 16.36 -1.15 6.92
CA ASN A 355 16.06 -0.40 5.71
C ASN A 355 14.61 0.14 5.62
N ASP A 356 13.78 -0.09 6.64
CA ASP A 356 12.53 0.65 6.80
C ASP A 356 12.83 2.11 7.16
N TYR A 357 12.42 3.06 6.31
CA TYR A 357 12.48 4.48 6.61
C TYR A 357 11.14 4.94 7.17
N ARG A 358 11.15 5.57 8.35
CA ARG A 358 9.96 5.80 9.18
C ARG A 358 9.75 7.30 9.49
N PRO A 359 9.46 8.14 8.47
CA PRO A 359 9.17 9.56 8.66
C PRO A 359 7.86 9.75 9.43
N GLY A 360 7.73 10.85 10.18
CA GLY A 360 6.63 11.04 11.13
C GLY A 360 6.32 12.48 11.54
N THR A 361 6.84 13.47 10.82
CA THR A 361 6.65 14.89 11.17
C THR A 361 6.38 15.73 9.93
N SER A 362 5.89 16.96 10.08
CA SER A 362 5.69 17.88 8.96
C SER A 362 6.97 18.25 8.19
N GLN A 363 8.13 18.13 8.84
CA GLN A 363 9.44 18.35 8.22
C GLN A 363 9.89 17.16 7.37
N ASP A 364 9.50 15.95 7.75
CA ASP A 364 9.85 14.71 7.09
C ASP A 364 8.65 13.74 7.18
N ASN A 365 7.84 13.79 6.13
CA ASN A 365 6.69 12.91 5.83
C ASN A 365 6.79 12.47 4.37
N PHE A 366 6.42 11.22 4.10
CA PHE A 366 6.59 10.64 2.76
C PHE A 366 5.50 11.10 1.78
N ILE A 367 4.23 10.98 2.19
CA ILE A 367 3.05 11.34 1.39
C ILE A 367 2.63 12.75 1.80
N TYR A 368 2.51 13.67 0.84
CA TYR A 368 2.06 15.03 1.14
C TYR A 368 0.61 15.04 1.64
N THR A 369 0.38 15.81 2.72
CA THR A 369 -0.97 16.15 3.20
C THR A 369 -1.68 17.05 2.18
N ARG A 370 -3.00 17.20 2.32
CA ARG A 370 -3.77 18.06 1.41
C ARG A 370 -3.26 19.51 1.43
N GLU A 371 -2.93 20.02 2.62
CA GLU A 371 -2.38 21.36 2.83
C GLU A 371 -1.03 21.51 2.13
N GLN A 372 -0.18 20.49 2.18
CA GLN A 372 1.11 20.48 1.48
C GLN A 372 0.92 20.39 -0.04
N LEU A 373 -0.03 19.60 -0.54
CA LEU A 373 -0.37 19.55 -1.97
C LEU A 373 -0.87 20.91 -2.46
N GLN A 374 -1.69 21.60 -1.67
CA GLN A 374 -2.17 22.94 -1.98
C GLN A 374 -1.02 23.96 -1.98
N ALA A 375 -0.17 23.96 -0.94
CA ALA A 375 0.95 24.89 -0.80
C ALA A 375 2.01 24.71 -1.88
N THR A 376 2.20 23.49 -2.38
CA THR A 376 3.14 23.18 -3.48
C THR A 376 2.52 23.37 -4.88
N GLY A 377 1.25 23.76 -4.96
CA GLY A 377 0.54 23.95 -6.22
C GLY A 377 0.12 22.67 -6.94
N GLN A 378 0.28 21.50 -6.31
CA GLN A 378 -0.06 20.21 -6.95
C GLN A 378 -1.56 19.99 -7.15
N LEU A 379 -2.41 20.72 -6.42
CA LEU A 379 -3.87 20.71 -6.64
C LEU A 379 -4.34 21.67 -7.74
N GLN A 380 -3.43 22.47 -8.33
CA GLN A 380 -3.77 23.34 -9.45
C GLN A 380 -3.77 22.54 -10.77
N PRO A 381 -4.56 22.94 -11.79
CA PRO A 381 -4.52 22.31 -13.11
C PRO A 381 -3.09 22.22 -13.66
N GLY A 382 -2.68 21.03 -14.09
CA GLY A 382 -1.32 20.75 -14.57
C GLY A 382 -0.22 20.73 -13.50
N GLY A 383 -0.54 21.03 -12.24
CA GLY A 383 0.41 21.11 -11.14
C GLY A 383 0.81 19.77 -10.52
N TRP A 384 0.09 18.68 -10.81
CA TRP A 384 0.30 17.39 -10.13
C TRP A 384 1.69 16.79 -10.34
N MET A 385 2.37 16.39 -9.27
CA MET A 385 3.72 15.81 -9.30
C MET A 385 3.79 14.48 -8.52
N GLY A 386 2.68 13.74 -8.45
CA GLY A 386 2.58 12.45 -7.75
C GLY A 386 2.34 12.53 -6.23
N GLY A 387 2.40 13.73 -5.65
CA GLY A 387 2.05 13.95 -4.25
C GLY A 387 2.98 13.29 -3.23
N LEU A 388 4.25 13.04 -3.58
CA LEU A 388 5.28 12.48 -2.70
C LEU A 388 6.41 13.48 -2.47
N ARG A 389 7.06 13.37 -1.31
CA ARG A 389 8.24 14.18 -0.97
C ARG A 389 9.51 13.52 -1.52
N THR A 390 10.08 14.10 -2.57
CA THR A 390 11.31 13.63 -3.24
C THR A 390 12.50 13.46 -2.29
N GLU A 391 12.69 14.41 -1.37
CA GLU A 391 13.76 14.35 -0.37
C GLU A 391 13.63 13.15 0.57
N THR A 392 12.41 12.80 0.98
CA THR A 392 12.16 11.62 1.82
C THR A 392 12.40 10.32 1.06
N LEU A 393 12.11 10.26 -0.25
CA LEU A 393 12.50 9.12 -1.08
C LEU A 393 14.02 8.93 -1.09
N ARG A 394 14.79 10.01 -1.32
CA ARG A 394 16.26 9.99 -1.30
C ARG A 394 16.78 9.46 0.03
N LYS A 395 16.25 9.95 1.15
CA LYS A 395 16.65 9.46 2.48
C LYS A 395 16.34 7.99 2.70
N GLY A 396 15.21 7.49 2.17
CA GLY A 396 14.89 6.06 2.20
C GLY A 396 15.86 5.20 1.38
N GLU A 397 16.31 5.71 0.23
CA GLU A 397 17.31 5.05 -0.62
C GLU A 397 18.69 4.98 0.07
N GLU A 398 19.13 6.10 0.65
CA GLU A 398 20.38 6.18 1.43
C GLU A 398 20.32 5.29 2.67
N ASN A 399 19.21 5.31 3.41
CA ASN A 399 18.99 4.44 4.56
C ASN A 399 19.12 2.95 4.21
N ALA A 400 18.61 2.53 3.05
CA ALA A 400 18.71 1.14 2.61
C ALA A 400 20.15 0.73 2.25
N ILE A 401 20.88 1.58 1.53
CA ILE A 401 22.30 1.34 1.18
C ILE A 401 23.17 1.34 2.44
N GLY A 402 22.93 2.27 3.36
CA GLY A 402 23.60 2.33 4.65
C GLY A 402 23.32 1.08 5.51
N TYR A 403 22.09 0.55 5.47
CA TYR A 403 21.74 -0.68 6.17
C TYR A 403 22.52 -1.88 5.67
N PHE A 404 22.73 -2.02 4.35
CA PHE A 404 23.61 -3.07 3.82
C PHE A 404 25.00 -2.97 4.47
N TYR A 405 25.62 -1.79 4.45
CA TYR A 405 26.94 -1.58 5.04
C TYR A 405 26.95 -1.89 6.54
N TRP A 406 25.95 -1.42 7.29
CA TRP A 406 25.80 -1.76 8.71
C TRP A 406 25.74 -3.27 8.93
N LEU A 407 24.92 -3.98 8.13
CA LEU A 407 24.68 -5.41 8.28
C LEU A 407 25.95 -6.23 8.05
N VAL A 408 26.78 -5.88 7.06
CA VAL A 408 28.00 -6.65 6.70
C VAL A 408 29.29 -6.15 7.35
N THR A 409 29.41 -4.85 7.66
CA THR A 409 30.65 -4.24 8.16
C THR A 409 30.47 -3.54 9.51
N GLY A 410 29.28 -3.02 9.81
CA GLY A 410 29.00 -2.32 11.06
C GLY A 410 29.25 -3.16 12.33
N THR A 411 29.58 -2.48 13.43
CA THR A 411 29.95 -3.09 14.73
C THR A 411 29.12 -2.57 15.91
N THR A 412 28.25 -1.59 15.68
CA THR A 412 27.39 -0.99 16.71
C THR A 412 25.93 -1.35 16.45
N ASP A 413 25.10 -1.31 17.48
CA ASP A 413 23.65 -1.51 17.38
C ASP A 413 22.94 -0.42 18.20
N SER A 414 22.06 0.36 17.56
CA SER A 414 21.48 1.56 18.16
C SER A 414 20.54 1.29 19.34
N GLN A 415 19.93 0.10 19.39
CA GLN A 415 18.98 -0.27 20.45
C GLN A 415 19.60 -1.21 21.47
N LEU A 416 20.51 -2.09 21.04
CA LEU A 416 21.08 -3.15 21.88
C LEU A 416 22.48 -2.82 22.42
N GLY A 417 23.09 -1.74 21.92
CA GLY A 417 24.40 -1.26 22.36
C GLY A 417 25.58 -2.04 21.79
N ASP A 418 26.73 -1.85 22.43
CA ASP A 418 28.01 -2.37 21.94
C ASP A 418 28.16 -3.89 22.13
N GLY A 419 28.97 -4.51 21.27
CA GLY A 419 29.32 -5.94 21.36
C GLY A 419 28.27 -6.91 20.81
N VAL A 420 27.05 -6.43 20.48
CA VAL A 420 25.99 -7.25 19.87
C VAL A 420 26.23 -7.49 18.38
N LYS A 421 26.59 -6.44 17.65
CA LYS A 421 26.79 -6.48 16.20
C LYS A 421 28.22 -6.89 15.85
N LYS A 422 28.36 -7.90 14.99
CA LYS A 422 29.64 -8.38 14.44
C LYS A 422 29.70 -8.17 12.92
N PRO A 423 30.88 -8.01 12.31
CA PRO A 423 31.04 -8.00 10.86
C PRO A 423 30.77 -9.37 10.21
N TYR A 424 30.24 -9.34 8.98
CA TYR A 424 29.93 -10.50 8.14
C TYR A 424 30.37 -10.23 6.68
N PRO A 425 31.69 -10.13 6.41
CA PRO A 425 32.22 -9.58 5.15
C PRO A 425 32.02 -10.49 3.93
N ASN A 426 31.58 -11.73 4.12
CA ASN A 426 31.37 -12.71 3.04
C ASN A 426 30.04 -12.48 2.31
N HIS A 427 29.66 -11.23 2.03
CA HIS A 427 28.43 -10.89 1.32
C HIS A 427 28.67 -9.73 0.36
N ARG A 428 27.97 -9.70 -0.77
CA ARG A 428 28.00 -8.57 -1.69
C ARG A 428 26.61 -8.00 -1.93
N TYR A 429 26.54 -6.69 -2.10
CA TYR A 429 25.35 -6.00 -2.57
C TYR A 429 25.11 -6.36 -4.04
N LEU A 430 23.87 -6.66 -4.42
CA LEU A 430 23.52 -6.95 -5.81
C LEU A 430 22.94 -5.72 -6.48
N SER A 431 23.61 -5.27 -7.53
CA SER A 431 23.20 -4.14 -8.37
C SER A 431 23.42 -4.45 -9.85
N GLY A 432 22.88 -3.62 -10.73
CA GLY A 432 22.93 -3.81 -12.18
C GLY A 432 21.59 -4.23 -12.75
N LEU A 433 21.38 -3.95 -14.04
CA LEU A 433 20.12 -4.25 -14.73
C LEU A 433 19.84 -5.77 -14.84
N ASP A 434 20.81 -6.62 -14.55
CA ASP A 434 20.67 -8.09 -14.46
C ASP A 434 20.44 -8.62 -13.03
N ALA A 435 20.53 -7.75 -12.01
CA ALA A 435 20.28 -8.11 -10.63
C ALA A 435 18.78 -8.43 -10.37
N PRO A 436 18.41 -9.07 -9.24
CA PRO A 436 17.03 -9.45 -8.95
C PRO A 436 15.99 -8.32 -9.08
N MET A 437 16.37 -7.07 -8.79
CA MET A 437 15.52 -5.88 -8.93
C MET A 437 15.53 -5.23 -10.31
N GLY A 438 16.49 -5.57 -11.18
CA GLY A 438 16.61 -4.95 -12.51
C GLY A 438 16.83 -3.44 -12.45
N THR A 439 17.68 -3.00 -11.52
CA THR A 439 18.03 -1.60 -11.27
C THR A 439 19.55 -1.47 -11.20
N ALA A 440 20.14 -0.46 -11.86
CA ALA A 440 21.59 -0.28 -11.83
C ALA A 440 22.09 0.07 -10.42
N HIS A 441 21.28 0.77 -9.63
CA HIS A 441 21.54 1.11 -8.23
C HIS A 441 21.22 -0.02 -7.23
N GLY A 442 20.57 -1.12 -7.66
CA GLY A 442 20.31 -2.33 -6.87
C GLY A 442 19.16 -2.27 -5.86
N LEU A 443 18.59 -1.10 -5.61
CA LEU A 443 17.37 -0.94 -4.78
C LEU A 443 16.13 -1.36 -5.56
N SER A 444 14.99 -1.50 -4.88
CA SER A 444 13.69 -1.67 -5.52
C SER A 444 13.34 -0.50 -6.44
N LYS A 445 12.59 -0.78 -7.51
CA LYS A 445 12.18 0.22 -8.52
C LYS A 445 11.21 1.26 -7.94
N TYR A 446 10.41 0.81 -6.99
CA TYR A 446 9.52 1.64 -6.18
C TYR A 446 9.67 1.18 -4.72
N PRO A 447 9.53 2.05 -3.71
CA PRO A 447 9.56 1.60 -2.32
C PRO A 447 8.34 0.73 -1.99
N TYR A 448 8.52 -0.21 -1.08
CA TYR A 448 7.41 -0.92 -0.45
C TYR A 448 6.61 0.06 0.42
N ILE A 449 5.37 0.35 -0.01
CA ILE A 449 4.45 1.24 0.70
C ILE A 449 3.55 0.42 1.61
N ARG A 450 3.43 0.81 2.88
CA ARG A 450 2.50 0.17 3.83
C ARG A 450 1.17 0.89 3.97
N GLU A 451 1.15 2.18 3.67
CA GLU A 451 -0.01 3.06 3.87
C GLU A 451 -0.06 4.13 2.79
N GLY A 452 -1.25 4.36 2.22
CA GLY A 452 -1.53 5.41 1.24
C GLY A 452 -2.58 6.40 1.73
N ARG A 453 -3.05 7.28 0.84
CA ARG A 453 -4.26 8.09 1.09
C ARG A 453 -5.47 7.15 1.14
N ARG A 454 -6.14 7.07 2.28
CA ARG A 454 -7.30 6.19 2.48
C ARG A 454 -8.58 6.99 2.25
N ILE A 455 -9.39 6.64 1.25
CA ILE A 455 -10.61 7.40 0.99
C ILE A 455 -11.53 7.41 2.20
N ILE A 456 -12.37 8.43 2.30
CA ILE A 456 -13.62 8.30 3.05
C ILE A 456 -14.60 7.61 2.10
N GLY A 457 -15.11 6.44 2.50
CA GLY A 457 -15.98 5.61 1.67
C GLY A 457 -17.37 6.21 1.46
N ARG A 458 -18.18 5.55 0.64
CA ARG A 458 -19.53 6.03 0.29
C ARG A 458 -20.39 6.20 1.54
N PRO A 459 -21.10 7.34 1.68
CA PRO A 459 -22.09 7.52 2.74
C PRO A 459 -23.12 6.40 2.72
N SER A 460 -23.55 5.96 3.91
CA SER A 460 -24.55 4.90 4.05
C SER A 460 -25.31 5.05 5.37
N PHE A 461 -26.35 4.23 5.58
CA PHE A 461 -27.13 4.26 6.80
C PHE A 461 -26.26 4.15 8.06
N GLY A 462 -26.44 5.11 8.98
CA GLY A 462 -25.65 5.23 10.21
C GLY A 462 -24.27 5.90 10.04
N GLN A 463 -23.85 6.21 8.81
CA GLN A 463 -22.58 6.86 8.49
C GLN A 463 -22.77 7.91 7.36
N PRO A 464 -23.53 9.00 7.62
CA PRO A 464 -23.86 10.00 6.60
C PRO A 464 -22.64 10.79 6.10
N GLU A 465 -21.60 10.93 6.93
CA GLU A 465 -20.35 11.60 6.58
C GLU A 465 -19.38 10.70 5.80
N GLY A 466 -19.73 9.42 5.61
CA GLY A 466 -18.93 8.45 4.88
C GLY A 466 -18.52 7.23 5.67
N PHE A 467 -18.20 6.18 4.91
CA PHE A 467 -17.87 4.88 5.47
C PHE A 467 -16.38 4.70 5.77
N THR A 468 -16.05 3.95 6.82
CA THR A 468 -14.68 3.49 7.12
C THR A 468 -14.74 2.15 7.85
N VAL A 469 -13.85 1.22 7.49
CA VAL A 469 -13.58 0.01 8.30
C VAL A 469 -12.62 0.40 9.43
N TRP A 470 -13.03 0.21 10.66
CA TRP A 470 -12.29 0.66 11.84
C TRP A 470 -11.58 -0.49 12.57
N GLU A 471 -10.71 -0.17 13.54
CA GLU A 471 -10.02 -1.18 14.37
C GLU A 471 -10.98 -2.22 14.93
N ILE A 472 -12.07 -1.77 15.57
CA ILE A 472 -12.98 -2.67 16.28
C ILE A 472 -13.66 -3.67 15.34
N ASP A 473 -13.72 -3.38 14.04
CA ASP A 473 -14.35 -4.25 13.03
C ASP A 473 -13.57 -5.54 12.82
N ILE A 474 -12.26 -5.55 13.08
CA ILE A 474 -11.40 -6.69 12.78
C ILE A 474 -10.54 -7.16 13.95
N SER A 475 -10.30 -6.31 14.94
CA SER A 475 -9.33 -6.55 16.01
C SER A 475 -9.78 -7.65 16.98
N ARG A 476 -8.81 -8.45 17.43
CA ARG A 476 -8.95 -9.41 18.54
C ARG A 476 -8.39 -8.87 19.85
N ASN A 477 -8.05 -7.58 19.92
CA ASN A 477 -7.47 -6.98 21.11
C ASN A 477 -8.41 -7.09 22.31
N ASN A 478 -7.82 -7.20 23.49
CA ASN A 478 -8.58 -7.20 24.74
C ASN A 478 -8.97 -5.78 25.13
N PHE A 479 -10.14 -5.33 24.68
CA PHE A 479 -10.69 -4.00 25.00
C PHE A 479 -11.09 -3.82 26.48
N ARG A 480 -10.89 -4.83 27.34
CA ARG A 480 -11.07 -4.69 28.80
C ARG A 480 -9.84 -4.11 29.51
N ASP A 481 -8.69 -4.06 28.85
CA ASP A 481 -7.46 -3.48 29.38
C ASP A 481 -7.75 -2.09 29.97
N ASP A 482 -7.17 -1.79 31.15
CA ASP A 482 -7.38 -0.54 31.86
C ASP A 482 -7.03 0.68 31.02
N TYR A 483 -6.14 0.54 30.03
CA TYR A 483 -5.87 1.56 29.02
C TYR A 483 -7.15 2.16 28.44
N TYR A 484 -8.10 1.34 28.00
CA TYR A 484 -9.30 1.84 27.33
C TYR A 484 -10.26 2.53 28.30
N ARG A 485 -10.35 2.05 29.56
CA ARG A 485 -11.13 2.75 30.60
C ARG A 485 -10.52 4.08 30.99
N ASN A 486 -9.20 4.21 30.90
CA ASN A 486 -8.47 5.42 31.24
C ASN A 486 -8.40 6.45 30.09
N ASN A 487 -8.59 6.01 28.84
CA ASN A 487 -8.44 6.85 27.64
C ASN A 487 -9.74 7.09 26.86
N LEU A 488 -10.86 6.51 27.32
CA LEU A 488 -12.21 6.79 26.81
C LEU A 488 -13.06 7.31 27.97
N SER A 489 -14.00 8.22 27.70
CA SER A 489 -15.02 8.57 28.68
C SER A 489 -15.87 7.35 29.06
N GLU A 490 -16.55 7.40 30.21
CA GLU A 490 -17.42 6.30 30.64
C GLU A 490 -18.50 5.98 29.58
N GLU A 491 -19.05 7.01 28.94
CA GLU A 491 -20.03 6.85 27.88
C GLU A 491 -19.42 6.19 26.64
N GLU A 492 -18.26 6.63 26.19
CA GLU A 492 -17.54 6.05 25.05
C GLU A 492 -17.15 4.59 25.31
N TYR A 493 -16.64 4.29 26.51
CA TYR A 493 -16.32 2.93 26.90
C TYR A 493 -17.56 2.04 26.90
N ARG A 494 -18.69 2.53 27.40
CA ARG A 494 -19.97 1.79 27.36
C ARG A 494 -20.46 1.58 25.93
N ARG A 495 -20.34 2.59 25.07
CA ARG A 495 -20.69 2.51 23.64
C ARG A 495 -19.80 1.51 22.89
N LEU A 496 -18.50 1.49 23.15
CA LEU A 496 -17.57 0.49 22.63
C LEU A 496 -18.06 -0.92 22.95
N TRP A 497 -18.41 -1.19 24.20
CA TRP A 497 -18.94 -2.50 24.61
C TRP A 497 -20.31 -2.81 24.02
N ALA A 498 -21.18 -1.81 23.84
CA ALA A 498 -22.43 -2.00 23.12
C ALA A 498 -22.18 -2.49 21.68
N ILE A 499 -21.24 -1.88 20.95
CA ILE A 499 -20.90 -2.28 19.58
C ILE A 499 -20.30 -3.69 19.54
N LEU A 500 -19.37 -4.00 20.46
CA LEU A 500 -18.74 -5.32 20.55
C LEU A 500 -19.71 -6.43 20.95
N SER A 501 -20.79 -6.09 21.67
CA SER A 501 -21.82 -7.05 22.12
C SER A 501 -22.74 -7.55 21.00
N GLY A 502 -22.77 -6.85 19.85
CA GLY A 502 -23.65 -7.18 18.73
C GLY A 502 -25.14 -7.08 19.11
N ILE A 503 -25.85 -8.22 19.10
CA ILE A 503 -27.30 -8.28 19.35
C ILE A 503 -27.72 -7.77 20.74
N ASN A 504 -26.80 -7.78 21.71
CA ASN A 504 -27.06 -7.33 23.08
C ASN A 504 -26.84 -5.81 23.27
N ALA A 505 -26.54 -5.07 22.20
CA ALA A 505 -26.25 -3.64 22.27
C ALA A 505 -27.35 -2.82 23.00
N PRO A 506 -28.66 -3.06 22.78
CA PRO A 506 -29.71 -2.32 23.48
C PRO A 506 -29.64 -2.51 25.01
N SER A 507 -29.34 -3.72 25.49
CA SER A 507 -29.24 -4.01 26.93
C SER A 507 -28.04 -3.33 27.58
N VAL A 508 -26.92 -3.21 26.86
CA VAL A 508 -25.72 -2.49 27.35
C VAL A 508 -25.99 -0.99 27.42
N LEU A 509 -26.62 -0.42 26.38
CA LEU A 509 -26.96 1.00 26.33
C LEU A 509 -28.02 1.38 27.37
N ALA A 510 -29.01 0.51 27.62
CA ALA A 510 -30.04 0.69 28.64
C ALA A 510 -29.52 0.46 30.08
N GLN A 511 -28.22 0.24 30.28
CA GLN A 511 -27.60 -0.04 31.57
C GLN A 511 -28.12 -1.29 32.29
N ILE A 512 -28.76 -2.21 31.56
CA ILE A 512 -29.25 -3.49 32.09
C ILE A 512 -28.07 -4.45 32.28
N VAL A 513 -27.08 -4.38 31.41
CA VAL A 513 -25.85 -5.20 31.45
C VAL A 513 -24.63 -4.27 31.56
N SER A 514 -23.77 -4.52 32.53
CA SER A 514 -22.53 -3.74 32.69
C SER A 514 -21.50 -4.12 31.61
N PRO A 515 -20.63 -3.20 31.17
CA PRO A 515 -19.53 -3.52 30.26
C PRO A 515 -18.64 -4.69 30.73
N ALA A 516 -18.49 -4.89 32.05
CA ALA A 516 -17.69 -5.99 32.60
C ALA A 516 -18.28 -7.37 32.23
N ASP A 517 -19.60 -7.46 32.15
CA ASP A 517 -20.36 -8.70 31.93
C ASP A 517 -20.61 -9.01 30.45
N VAL A 518 -20.30 -8.06 29.54
CA VAL A 518 -20.54 -8.22 28.10
C VAL A 518 -19.61 -9.25 27.48
N LYS A 519 -20.15 -10.31 26.89
CA LYS A 519 -19.36 -11.19 26.02
C LYS A 519 -19.17 -10.52 24.65
N PRO A 520 -17.93 -10.18 24.24
CA PRO A 520 -17.69 -9.58 22.93
C PRO A 520 -17.91 -10.63 21.82
N ARG A 521 -18.21 -10.15 20.61
CA ARG A 521 -18.20 -10.99 19.40
C ARG A 521 -16.86 -11.71 19.23
N SER A 522 -16.92 -12.96 18.77
CA SER A 522 -15.76 -13.81 18.50
C SER A 522 -15.35 -13.86 17.02
N ARG A 523 -15.72 -12.81 16.26
CA ARG A 523 -15.52 -12.66 14.81
C ARG A 523 -15.41 -11.18 14.43
N ALA A 524 -14.96 -10.92 13.20
CA ALA A 524 -15.05 -9.59 12.59
C ALA A 524 -16.51 -9.12 12.43
N PHE A 525 -16.69 -7.81 12.22
CA PHE A 525 -17.95 -7.24 11.74
C PHE A 525 -18.33 -7.91 10.41
N ILE A 526 -19.62 -8.22 10.24
CA ILE A 526 -20.13 -8.78 8.98
C ILE A 526 -20.72 -7.65 8.17
N PHE A 527 -20.16 -7.41 7.00
CA PHE A 527 -20.61 -6.38 6.07
C PHE A 527 -21.59 -6.99 5.05
N PRO A 528 -22.83 -6.48 4.94
CA PRO A 528 -23.82 -7.00 4.00
C PRO A 528 -23.39 -6.80 2.53
N ASP A 529 -22.55 -5.80 2.29
CA ASP A 529 -22.00 -5.42 1.00
C ASP A 529 -20.58 -5.94 0.76
N SER A 530 -20.20 -7.05 1.41
CA SER A 530 -18.89 -7.66 1.19
C SER A 530 -18.72 -8.12 -0.26
N VAL A 531 -17.57 -7.78 -0.85
CA VAL A 531 -17.15 -8.17 -2.20
C VAL A 531 -15.78 -8.85 -2.22
N GLY A 532 -15.20 -9.10 -1.05
CA GLY A 532 -13.90 -9.76 -0.93
C GLY A 532 -13.57 -10.12 0.51
N ILE A 533 -12.39 -10.70 0.71
CA ILE A 533 -11.92 -11.15 2.02
C ILE A 533 -10.47 -10.76 2.27
N GLY A 534 -10.07 -10.77 3.55
CA GLY A 534 -8.67 -10.70 3.95
C GLY A 534 -8.46 -11.31 5.33
N HIS A 535 -7.22 -11.70 5.61
CA HIS A 535 -6.83 -12.13 6.95
C HIS A 535 -5.33 -11.91 7.12
N TYR A 536 -4.97 -10.98 8.01
CA TYR A 536 -3.61 -10.80 8.48
C TYR A 536 -3.61 -10.21 9.89
N ALA A 537 -2.47 -10.27 10.57
CA ALA A 537 -2.32 -9.56 11.83
C ALA A 537 -2.38 -8.03 11.59
N ILE A 538 -2.80 -7.29 12.61
CA ILE A 538 -2.59 -5.83 12.64
C ILE A 538 -1.10 -5.65 12.98
N ASP A 539 -0.30 -5.47 11.94
CA ASP A 539 1.16 -5.43 12.01
C ASP A 539 1.69 -4.04 11.66
N PHE A 540 2.19 -3.32 12.67
CA PHE A 540 2.57 -1.91 12.54
C PHE A 540 4.07 -1.72 12.31
N HIS A 541 4.36 -0.75 11.45
CA HIS A 541 5.67 -0.12 11.30
C HIS A 541 5.55 1.37 11.64
N PRO A 542 5.57 1.73 12.94
CA PRO A 542 5.28 3.08 13.40
C PRO A 542 6.18 4.15 12.81
N CYS A 543 5.65 5.36 12.63
CA CYS A 543 6.49 6.52 12.38
C CYS A 543 7.42 6.82 13.58
N MET A 544 8.49 7.57 13.33
CA MET A 544 9.39 8.03 14.39
C MET A 544 8.88 9.28 15.09
N ALA A 545 9.25 9.44 16.36
CA ALA A 545 8.79 10.49 17.23
C ALA A 545 9.33 11.89 16.87
N GLN A 546 10.54 11.94 16.34
CA GLN A 546 11.28 13.15 16.01
C GLN A 546 11.79 13.10 14.57
N SER A 547 12.13 14.28 14.03
CA SER A 547 12.85 14.44 12.76
C SER A 547 14.30 14.88 13.03
N PRO A 548 15.29 14.34 12.30
CA PRO A 548 15.14 13.25 11.34
C PRO A 548 14.87 11.89 12.03
N PRO A 549 14.29 10.89 11.32
CA PRO A 549 14.02 9.55 11.86
C PRO A 549 15.25 8.88 12.48
N GLU A 550 16.42 9.07 11.87
CA GLU A 550 17.71 8.53 12.29
C GLU A 550 18.41 9.29 13.43
N ALA A 551 17.76 10.29 14.03
CA ALA A 551 18.32 11.01 15.16
C ALA A 551 18.72 10.05 16.31
N PRO A 552 19.91 10.19 16.90
CA PRO A 552 20.35 9.33 18.00
C PRO A 552 19.34 9.32 19.16
N GLY A 553 18.92 8.11 19.58
CA GLY A 553 17.98 7.95 20.68
C GLY A 553 16.51 8.27 20.34
N ASN A 554 16.20 8.56 19.07
CA ASN A 554 14.82 8.68 18.60
C ASN A 554 14.08 7.34 18.78
N LYS A 555 12.77 7.43 19.00
CA LYS A 555 11.91 6.28 19.29
C LYS A 555 10.71 6.29 18.37
N GLU A 556 10.03 5.16 18.30
CA GLU A 556 8.71 5.11 17.67
C GLU A 556 7.76 6.09 18.36
N ARG A 557 6.82 6.66 17.59
CA ARG A 557 5.74 7.49 18.16
C ARG A 557 5.00 6.68 19.22
N GLU A 558 4.99 7.20 20.43
CA GLU A 558 4.36 6.53 21.59
C GLU A 558 2.90 6.16 21.32
N GLY A 559 2.47 5.01 21.82
CA GLY A 559 1.08 4.54 21.71
C GLY A 559 0.70 3.93 20.36
N THR A 560 1.45 4.16 19.28
CA THR A 560 1.10 3.66 17.92
C THR A 560 0.98 2.15 17.81
N ARG A 561 1.75 1.40 18.60
CA ARG A 561 1.64 -0.07 18.67
C ARG A 561 0.46 -0.57 19.49
N LYS A 562 -0.35 0.29 20.14
CA LYS A 562 -1.44 -0.17 21.01
C LYS A 562 -2.49 -1.00 20.27
N GLY A 563 -2.76 -0.66 19.01
CA GLY A 563 -3.65 -1.43 18.15
C GLY A 563 -3.04 -2.72 17.60
N GLN A 564 -1.72 -2.92 17.72
CA GLN A 564 -1.02 -4.09 17.17
C GLN A 564 -1.57 -5.38 17.77
N GLY A 565 -1.81 -6.39 16.93
CA GLY A 565 -2.37 -7.64 17.44
C GLY A 565 -2.88 -8.58 16.37
N GLN A 566 -3.66 -9.57 16.81
CA GLN A 566 -4.32 -10.49 15.89
C GLN A 566 -5.60 -9.85 15.37
N ALA A 567 -5.90 -10.05 14.08
CA ALA A 567 -7.22 -9.78 13.54
C ALA A 567 -8.01 -11.09 13.37
N TYR A 568 -9.34 -10.98 13.37
CA TYR A 568 -10.21 -12.01 12.83
C TYR A 568 -10.07 -12.07 11.29
N PRO A 569 -10.43 -13.18 10.64
CA PRO A 569 -10.72 -13.15 9.20
C PRO A 569 -11.82 -12.11 8.92
N PHE A 570 -11.60 -11.22 7.96
CA PHE A 570 -12.43 -10.05 7.71
C PHE A 570 -12.86 -9.92 6.25
N GLN A 571 -13.80 -9.02 6.01
CA GLN A 571 -14.46 -8.78 4.73
C GLN A 571 -14.03 -7.45 4.10
N VAL A 572 -14.16 -7.34 2.77
CA VAL A 572 -13.93 -6.10 2.02
C VAL A 572 -15.30 -5.54 1.61
N PRO A 573 -15.85 -4.56 2.34
CA PRO A 573 -17.14 -3.96 1.99
C PRO A 573 -17.02 -3.09 0.74
N LEU A 574 -17.99 -3.20 -0.18
CA LEU A 574 -18.00 -2.44 -1.42
C LEU A 574 -18.05 -0.93 -1.19
N ARG A 575 -18.79 -0.45 -0.19
CA ARG A 575 -18.86 0.98 0.14
C ARG A 575 -17.51 1.56 0.62
N ALA A 576 -16.56 0.74 1.08
CA ALA A 576 -15.19 1.19 1.35
C ALA A 576 -14.35 1.38 0.10
N MET A 577 -14.78 0.86 -1.05
CA MET A 577 -14.08 0.94 -2.34
C MET A 577 -14.64 2.04 -3.24
N ILE A 578 -15.72 2.72 -2.80
CA ILE A 578 -16.40 3.75 -3.60
C ILE A 578 -16.11 5.12 -2.96
N PRO A 579 -15.43 6.04 -3.65
CA PRO A 579 -15.10 7.35 -3.11
C PRO A 579 -16.34 8.25 -3.00
N GLN A 580 -16.25 9.24 -2.12
CA GLN A 580 -17.12 10.41 -2.14
C GLN A 580 -16.74 11.27 -3.36
N LYS A 581 -17.72 11.83 -4.08
CA LYS A 581 -17.60 12.69 -5.28
C LYS A 581 -17.61 11.98 -6.63
N ILE A 582 -16.74 11.01 -6.91
CA ILE A 582 -16.62 10.41 -8.25
C ILE A 582 -17.37 9.08 -8.34
N ASP A 583 -18.43 9.04 -9.14
CA ASP A 583 -19.35 7.90 -9.24
C ASP A 583 -18.89 6.81 -10.22
N ASN A 584 -18.02 7.14 -11.20
CA ASN A 584 -17.42 6.16 -12.12
C ASN A 584 -15.99 5.73 -11.74
N MET A 585 -15.65 5.83 -10.45
CA MET A 585 -14.35 5.43 -9.91
C MET A 585 -14.51 4.35 -8.84
N LEU A 586 -13.60 3.38 -8.85
CA LEU A 586 -13.42 2.41 -7.77
C LEU A 586 -12.00 2.51 -7.23
N VAL A 587 -11.84 2.37 -5.92
CA VAL A 587 -10.56 2.34 -5.23
C VAL A 587 -10.28 0.91 -4.78
N ALA A 588 -9.06 0.44 -5.02
CA ALA A 588 -8.59 -0.88 -4.61
C ALA A 588 -7.27 -0.77 -3.82
N GLY A 589 -6.81 -1.89 -3.26
CA GLY A 589 -5.55 -1.96 -2.51
C GLY A 589 -5.58 -1.15 -1.21
N LYS A 590 -4.45 -0.52 -0.88
CA LYS A 590 -4.19 0.15 0.42
C LYS A 590 -5.03 1.41 0.65
N SER A 591 -5.62 1.95 -0.40
CA SER A 591 -6.29 3.25 -0.40
C SER A 591 -7.81 3.19 -0.17
N ILE A 592 -8.37 1.99 0.01
CA ILE A 592 -9.79 1.84 0.39
C ILE A 592 -10.06 2.47 1.78
N ALA A 593 -11.33 2.64 2.12
CA ALA A 593 -11.75 3.27 3.37
C ALA A 593 -11.50 2.40 4.60
N THR A 594 -10.29 2.49 5.14
CA THR A 594 -9.87 1.87 6.41
C THR A 594 -9.30 2.93 7.34
N SER A 595 -9.35 2.67 8.65
CA SER A 595 -8.55 3.43 9.60
C SER A 595 -7.07 3.05 9.54
N HIS A 596 -6.20 3.81 10.18
CA HIS A 596 -4.76 3.58 10.28
C HIS A 596 -4.46 2.18 10.83
N THR A 597 -5.18 1.77 11.87
CA THR A 597 -5.02 0.44 12.47
C THR A 597 -5.58 -0.66 11.59
N ALA A 598 -6.77 -0.48 11.02
CA ALA A 598 -7.33 -1.48 10.11
C ALA A 598 -6.45 -1.65 8.85
N ALA A 599 -5.90 -0.55 8.32
CA ALA A 599 -5.02 -0.53 7.16
C ALA A 599 -3.77 -1.41 7.34
N ALA A 600 -3.25 -1.53 8.58
CA ALA A 600 -2.12 -2.39 8.87
C ALA A 600 -2.39 -3.89 8.58
N ALA A 601 -3.66 -4.32 8.58
CA ALA A 601 -4.08 -5.65 8.15
C ALA A 601 -4.58 -5.69 6.68
N TYR A 602 -5.12 -4.57 6.17
CA TYR A 602 -5.65 -4.39 4.81
C TYR A 602 -4.57 -3.92 3.82
N ARG A 603 -3.37 -4.50 3.86
CA ARG A 603 -2.25 -4.12 2.96
C ARG A 603 -1.47 -5.28 2.35
N VAL A 604 -1.72 -6.51 2.82
CA VAL A 604 -0.93 -7.69 2.43
C VAL A 604 -1.36 -8.28 1.09
N HIS A 605 -0.50 -9.11 0.50
CA HIS A 605 -0.60 -9.58 -0.88
C HIS A 605 -1.95 -10.20 -1.24
N SER A 606 -2.48 -11.09 -0.38
CA SER A 606 -3.75 -11.78 -0.62
C SER A 606 -4.96 -10.85 -0.54
N PHE A 607 -4.94 -9.89 0.39
CA PHE A 607 -5.95 -8.85 0.50
C PHE A 607 -5.94 -7.95 -0.73
N GLU A 608 -4.76 -7.49 -1.18
CA GLU A 608 -4.68 -6.60 -2.35
C GLU A 608 -5.24 -7.27 -3.60
N TRP A 609 -4.92 -8.54 -3.81
CA TRP A 609 -5.53 -9.31 -4.89
C TRP A 609 -7.05 -9.37 -4.73
N SER A 610 -7.56 -9.64 -3.52
CA SER A 610 -9.01 -9.70 -3.28
C SER A 610 -9.71 -8.38 -3.58
N ALA A 611 -9.15 -7.25 -3.15
CA ALA A 611 -9.70 -5.92 -3.43
C ALA A 611 -9.65 -5.60 -4.93
N GLY A 612 -8.55 -5.95 -5.60
CA GLY A 612 -8.43 -5.78 -7.05
C GLY A 612 -9.43 -6.62 -7.84
N ALA A 613 -9.57 -7.89 -7.50
CA ALA A 613 -10.53 -8.79 -8.14
C ALA A 613 -11.98 -8.31 -7.95
N ALA A 614 -12.29 -7.80 -6.76
CA ALA A 614 -13.57 -7.15 -6.48
C ALA A 614 -13.78 -5.92 -7.38
N ALA A 615 -12.80 -5.01 -7.45
CA ALA A 615 -12.90 -3.80 -8.27
C ALA A 615 -13.11 -4.11 -9.77
N GLY A 616 -12.30 -5.01 -10.34
CA GLY A 616 -12.42 -5.40 -11.75
C GLY A 616 -13.75 -6.08 -12.07
N THR A 617 -14.21 -6.99 -11.20
CA THR A 617 -15.51 -7.67 -11.37
C THR A 617 -16.67 -6.69 -11.25
N THR A 618 -16.65 -5.80 -10.25
CA THR A 618 -17.68 -4.78 -10.03
C THR A 618 -17.76 -3.82 -11.21
N ALA A 619 -16.62 -3.32 -11.71
CA ALA A 619 -16.60 -2.41 -12.85
C ALA A 619 -17.16 -3.07 -14.12
N ALA A 620 -16.77 -4.32 -14.40
CA ALA A 620 -17.32 -5.07 -15.52
C ALA A 620 -18.84 -5.31 -15.37
N PHE A 621 -19.28 -5.69 -14.17
CA PHE A 621 -20.70 -5.88 -13.84
C PHE A 621 -21.51 -4.60 -14.01
N ALA A 622 -20.98 -3.47 -13.54
CA ALA A 622 -21.63 -2.16 -13.66
C ALA A 622 -21.80 -1.73 -15.14
N LEU A 623 -20.78 -1.93 -15.98
CA LEU A 623 -20.87 -1.65 -17.43
C LEU A 623 -21.90 -2.52 -18.17
N GLU A 624 -22.00 -3.79 -17.76
CA GLU A 624 -22.92 -4.77 -18.35
C GLU A 624 -24.38 -4.47 -17.99
N ASN A 625 -24.62 -4.06 -16.74
CA ASN A 625 -25.96 -3.77 -16.24
C ASN A 625 -26.39 -2.31 -16.40
N GLY A 626 -25.47 -1.41 -16.77
CA GLY A 626 -25.76 0.00 -16.97
C GLY A 626 -26.11 0.71 -15.65
N ILE A 627 -25.31 0.45 -14.61
CA ILE A 627 -25.45 1.04 -13.27
C ILE A 627 -24.12 1.63 -12.81
N LEU A 628 -24.14 2.46 -11.78
CA LEU A 628 -22.98 2.97 -11.06
C LEU A 628 -22.74 2.14 -9.79
N PRO A 629 -21.47 1.96 -9.35
CA PRO A 629 -21.15 1.18 -8.16
C PRO A 629 -21.90 1.59 -6.89
N TYR A 630 -22.20 2.89 -6.71
CA TYR A 630 -22.90 3.34 -5.51
C TYR A 630 -24.36 2.84 -5.44
N GLU A 631 -25.00 2.56 -6.58
CA GLU A 631 -26.36 2.01 -6.63
C GLU A 631 -26.44 0.59 -6.06
N LEU A 632 -25.29 -0.06 -5.86
CA LEU A 632 -25.22 -1.38 -5.20
C LEU A 632 -25.25 -1.28 -3.67
N VAL A 633 -25.11 -0.07 -3.10
CA VAL A 633 -24.95 0.13 -1.65
C VAL A 633 -25.80 1.27 -1.07
N ASP A 634 -26.53 2.01 -1.90
CA ASP A 634 -27.31 3.19 -1.50
C ASP A 634 -28.56 2.87 -0.67
N ARG A 635 -29.09 1.65 -0.77
CA ARG A 635 -30.24 1.17 0.00
C ARG A 635 -29.89 0.39 1.27
N LEU A 636 -28.60 0.25 1.61
CA LEU A 636 -28.20 -0.48 2.83
C LEU A 636 -28.88 0.11 4.07
N PRO A 637 -29.33 -0.73 5.03
CA PRO A 637 -29.14 -2.17 5.11
C PRO A 637 -30.23 -3.02 4.41
N GLN A 638 -31.10 -2.42 3.60
CA GLN A 638 -32.11 -3.16 2.85
C GLN A 638 -31.44 -4.06 1.79
N GLN A 639 -32.13 -5.14 1.41
CA GLN A 639 -31.65 -6.02 0.35
C GLN A 639 -31.55 -5.29 -0.98
N GLU A 640 -30.41 -5.44 -1.65
CA GLU A 640 -30.13 -4.91 -2.98
C GLU A 640 -29.91 -6.08 -3.95
N PRO A 641 -30.91 -6.46 -4.78
CA PRO A 641 -30.81 -7.61 -5.68
C PRO A 641 -29.61 -7.57 -6.63
N GLN A 642 -29.18 -6.38 -7.06
CA GLN A 642 -28.01 -6.21 -7.93
C GLN A 642 -26.70 -6.51 -7.18
N LEU A 643 -26.60 -6.11 -5.92
CA LEU A 643 -25.46 -6.43 -5.04
C LEU A 643 -25.37 -7.94 -4.82
N GLU A 644 -26.48 -8.61 -4.54
CA GLU A 644 -26.48 -10.07 -4.40
C GLU A 644 -26.09 -10.78 -5.71
N ALA A 645 -26.51 -10.25 -6.86
CA ALA A 645 -26.11 -10.78 -8.16
C ALA A 645 -24.61 -10.64 -8.39
N LEU A 646 -24.02 -9.50 -8.00
CA LEU A 646 -22.57 -9.28 -8.00
C LEU A 646 -21.85 -10.27 -7.07
N GLN A 647 -22.32 -10.44 -5.83
CA GLN A 647 -21.73 -11.38 -4.86
C GLN A 647 -21.76 -12.82 -5.40
N ARG A 648 -22.89 -13.26 -5.97
CA ARG A 648 -22.99 -14.56 -6.64
C ARG A 648 -22.04 -14.70 -7.84
N ARG A 649 -21.76 -13.62 -8.57
CA ARG A 649 -20.77 -13.61 -9.66
C ARG A 649 -19.35 -13.75 -9.12
N LEU A 650 -19.00 -13.00 -8.07
CA LEU A 650 -17.70 -13.08 -7.41
C LEU A 650 -17.42 -14.51 -6.90
N ASP A 651 -18.35 -15.09 -6.15
CA ASP A 651 -18.18 -16.45 -5.62
C ASP A 651 -18.09 -17.50 -6.74
N ARG A 652 -18.92 -17.39 -7.79
CA ARG A 652 -18.85 -18.27 -8.97
C ARG A 652 -17.53 -18.13 -9.72
N ASN A 653 -16.94 -16.93 -9.75
CA ASN A 653 -15.63 -16.71 -10.33
C ASN A 653 -14.50 -17.30 -9.47
N GLY A 654 -14.76 -17.76 -8.25
CA GLY A 654 -13.74 -18.20 -7.31
C GLY A 654 -13.09 -17.02 -6.55
N ASN A 655 -13.80 -15.90 -6.42
CA ASN A 655 -13.41 -14.74 -5.64
C ASN A 655 -14.32 -14.64 -4.41
N PRO A 656 -13.94 -15.24 -3.28
CA PRO A 656 -14.83 -15.38 -2.13
C PRO A 656 -15.20 -14.03 -1.50
N THR A 657 -16.47 -13.88 -1.17
CA THR A 657 -17.02 -12.67 -0.50
C THR A 657 -17.12 -12.80 1.03
N ALA A 658 -16.94 -14.01 1.56
CA ALA A 658 -16.90 -14.29 3.00
C ALA A 658 -16.04 -15.52 3.28
N PHE A 659 -15.51 -15.64 4.50
CA PHE A 659 -14.91 -16.90 4.93
C PHE A 659 -15.99 -17.96 5.23
N PRO A 660 -15.69 -19.27 5.10
CA PRO A 660 -16.61 -20.33 5.50
C PRO A 660 -17.05 -20.15 6.95
N ASN A 661 -18.31 -20.46 7.23
CA ASN A 661 -18.91 -20.25 8.55
C ASN A 661 -18.76 -18.78 9.00
N THR A 662 -19.04 -17.82 8.14
CA THR A 662 -19.24 -16.42 8.56
C THR A 662 -20.74 -16.24 8.82
N SER A 663 -21.12 -16.14 10.10
CA SER A 663 -22.53 -15.93 10.50
C SER A 663 -22.61 -15.05 11.74
N ILE A 664 -23.70 -14.29 11.84
CA ILE A 664 -23.93 -13.45 13.01
C ILE A 664 -24.09 -14.25 14.31
N PHE A 665 -24.50 -15.51 14.18
CA PHE A 665 -24.72 -16.45 15.29
C PHE A 665 -23.48 -17.26 15.67
N ASN A 666 -22.38 -17.11 14.93
CA ASN A 666 -21.16 -17.85 15.24
C ASN A 666 -20.52 -17.31 16.50
N THR A 667 -20.56 -18.13 17.54
CA THR A 667 -19.97 -17.86 18.86
C THR A 667 -18.63 -18.56 19.05
N ARG A 668 -18.27 -19.51 18.17
CA ARG A 668 -17.00 -20.24 18.20
C ARG A 668 -15.91 -19.53 17.39
N GLN A 669 -14.68 -19.57 17.89
CA GLN A 669 -13.51 -19.11 17.13
C GLN A 669 -13.08 -20.22 16.17
N ASP A 670 -13.82 -20.43 15.08
CA ASP A 670 -13.60 -21.54 14.14
C ASP A 670 -12.32 -21.38 13.29
N TRP A 671 -11.63 -20.24 13.40
CA TRP A 671 -10.48 -19.84 12.57
C TRP A 671 -9.20 -19.54 13.38
N GLN A 672 -9.06 -20.15 14.57
CA GLN A 672 -7.84 -20.05 15.39
C GLN A 672 -6.59 -20.62 14.72
#